data_AF-A0A348VEH5-F1
#
_entry.id   AF-A0A348VEH5-F1
#
_cell.length_a   1.000
_cell.length_b   1.000
_cell.length_c   1.000
_cell.angle_alpha   90.00
_cell.angle_beta   90.00
_cell.angle_gamma   90.00
#
_symmetry.space_group_name_H-M   'P 1'
#
loop_
_entity.id
_entity.type
_entity.pdbx_description
1 polymer ?
#
loop_
_entity_poly.entity_id
_entity_poly.type
_entity_poly.pdbx_seq_one_letter_code
_entity_poly.pdbx_strand_id
1 'polypeptide(L)'
;MLAFADGRQEAAFFAWYLENSYNDIRDRNFIFKAVNRLKPHTKEGFSLRELATALRDIYRENNLFPPATGNLECQQKAWLSLYREFLTDEPRISLEGVGLLHWYIKWPEKLRIPDILFSAPWSFNEEEARDLILILLNFMREDRAVELKTVGDVSIRWDDLKIQASQMCVRIGRPGTQKLVRSWDGKWGKRVQFLTKLLIKKGVPEQEAIEKALESVRAIWEAFGLSDQSFASQDRFLLSVDDARRLNPDWWRVFPISGEDIIFKCNTCGRLQPISVGDVCIRHRCPGVPQKIKASELEGNHYRLLYEENLQGVLRVEEHTAQIDKEKAREFQREFKTGKIHVLSSSTTFELGVDLGDLDIIFLRNVPPETFNYAQRVGRAGRRGRVPGFAITFCRRAPHDLYHFAEPENRILKGTVRPPVISLRNEKIIIRHITATALSYFFRDFSNRFNNVEGLFGDLEHPSGVHTLSDFLQKNKAKLEESLKAIVPPEMANNIGLNNEWIKNIVGTYNRFSDAEAEVSSDFKTVKKLQRDFADREDYSNAEWARRRAETIAKEDALSFLSRKAIIPKYGFPVDVVELDTHRTQKTSESVEVSLQRDLSIAIAEFAPTSKLIANKKEWTSYGIKKVAGKEWPRKCYRRCSRHNLFISWSLGQTAPSERCCSYANDGTYIVPQFGFLTNRQKPKEPKARVPRVFTTRPYFVGLTGASPNEIDFMAIKLTKASPGQMVVLCEGRRGGGFYICSQCGAGFRERKSSHENPYGEKCTGSLERVSLGHEFITDVLQIRFLLELPQENTEGIWFAYSLAYALVEGAAEVLEVPQSDLDTTVAYERGSIIPPIVVYDNVPGGAGLVARLEDKGVLYACLKAALDRVNGNCGCGENDSCYGCLRSYRNQFAHQHLKRGPVFYYLKGILEGMKSHIC
;
A
#
# COMPACT_ATOMS: atom_id res chain seq x y z
N MET A 1 -22.65 -4.78 2.07
CA MET A 1 -21.76 -4.60 3.24
C MET A 1 -20.80 -3.43 2.99
N LEU A 2 -20.46 -2.65 4.02
CA LEU A 2 -19.43 -1.61 3.94
C LEU A 2 -18.25 -1.97 4.86
N ALA A 3 -17.05 -1.97 4.31
CA ALA A 3 -15.81 -2.21 5.06
C ALA A 3 -15.01 -0.92 5.19
N PHE A 4 -14.47 -0.63 6.37
CA PHE A 4 -13.61 0.52 6.62
C PHE A 4 -12.19 0.10 6.94
N ALA A 5 -11.22 0.84 6.40
CA ALA A 5 -9.81 0.80 6.80
C ALA A 5 -9.26 2.22 6.89
N ASP A 6 -8.42 2.52 7.88
CA ASP A 6 -7.94 3.90 8.10
C ASP A 6 -6.99 4.41 7.01
N GLY A 7 -6.29 3.51 6.32
CA GLY A 7 -5.42 3.86 5.20
C GLY A 7 -6.13 3.73 3.86
N ARG A 8 -6.03 4.74 2.98
CA ARG A 8 -6.49 4.63 1.58
C ARG A 8 -5.89 3.40 0.87
N GLN A 9 -4.59 3.17 1.08
CA GLN A 9 -3.88 2.00 0.55
C GLN A 9 -4.38 0.67 1.16
N GLU A 10 -4.80 0.69 2.41
CA GLU A 10 -5.34 -0.50 3.08
C GLU A 10 -6.74 -0.85 2.58
N ALA A 11 -7.58 0.16 2.34
CA ALA A 11 -8.91 0.01 1.74
C ALA A 11 -8.81 -0.49 0.29
N ALA A 12 -7.93 0.13 -0.52
CA ALA A 12 -7.67 -0.27 -1.90
C ALA A 12 -7.19 -1.73 -2.01
N PHE A 13 -6.20 -2.12 -1.19
CA PHE A 13 -5.71 -3.49 -1.15
C PHE A 13 -6.81 -4.48 -0.71
N PHE A 14 -7.61 -4.11 0.29
CA PHE A 14 -8.65 -5.00 0.81
C PHE A 14 -9.73 -5.30 -0.23
N ALA A 15 -10.10 -4.32 -1.07
CA ALA A 15 -11.07 -4.54 -2.14
C ALA A 15 -10.61 -5.64 -3.10
N TRP A 16 -9.39 -5.51 -3.63
CA TRP A 16 -8.79 -6.52 -4.49
C TRP A 16 -8.61 -7.86 -3.77
N TYR A 17 -8.08 -7.85 -2.55
CA TYR A 17 -7.78 -9.07 -1.79
C TYR A 17 -9.02 -9.90 -1.49
N LEU A 18 -10.11 -9.27 -1.04
CA LEU A 18 -11.35 -9.94 -0.68
C LEU A 18 -12.00 -10.58 -1.92
N GLU A 19 -12.09 -9.84 -3.03
CA GLU A 19 -12.64 -10.36 -4.29
C GLU A 19 -11.80 -11.51 -4.84
N ASN A 20 -10.47 -11.36 -4.89
CA ASN A 20 -9.59 -12.40 -5.41
C ASN A 20 -9.64 -13.66 -4.53
N SER A 21 -9.61 -13.50 -3.20
CA SER A 21 -9.69 -14.62 -2.26
C SER A 21 -11.04 -15.33 -2.35
N TYR A 22 -12.14 -14.60 -2.50
CA TYR A 22 -13.46 -15.19 -2.75
C TYR A 22 -13.49 -15.96 -4.06
N ASN A 23 -12.95 -15.41 -5.15
CA ASN A 23 -12.88 -16.08 -6.44
C ASN A 23 -12.09 -17.39 -6.36
N ASP A 24 -10.97 -17.41 -5.65
CA ASP A 24 -10.16 -18.62 -5.47
C ASP A 24 -10.89 -19.68 -4.61
N ILE A 25 -11.62 -19.26 -3.57
CA ILE A 25 -12.46 -20.15 -2.75
C ILE A 25 -13.63 -20.70 -3.57
N ARG A 26 -14.33 -19.84 -4.31
CA ARG A 26 -15.46 -20.22 -5.17
C ARG A 26 -15.02 -21.18 -6.27
N ASP A 27 -13.89 -20.92 -6.92
CA ASP A 27 -13.39 -21.78 -7.99
C ASP A 27 -13.09 -23.20 -7.44
N ARG A 28 -12.52 -23.32 -6.23
CA ARG A 28 -12.35 -24.62 -5.54
C ARG A 28 -13.68 -25.26 -5.15
N ASN A 29 -14.62 -24.49 -4.60
CA ASN A 29 -15.98 -24.96 -4.31
C ASN A 29 -16.67 -25.54 -5.56
N PHE A 30 -16.59 -24.84 -6.69
CA PHE A 30 -17.20 -25.27 -7.95
C PHE A 30 -16.48 -26.47 -8.57
N ILE A 31 -15.15 -26.59 -8.43
CA ILE A 31 -14.42 -27.80 -8.79
C ILE A 31 -14.92 -28.98 -7.95
N PHE A 32 -15.08 -28.82 -6.63
CA PHE A 32 -15.58 -29.88 -5.76
C PHE A 32 -17.03 -30.28 -6.11
N LYS A 33 -17.90 -29.31 -6.43
CA LYS A 33 -19.25 -29.58 -6.97
C LYS A 33 -19.19 -30.35 -8.29
N ALA A 34 -18.25 -30.04 -9.18
CA ALA A 34 -18.05 -30.77 -10.43
C ALA A 34 -17.67 -32.24 -10.16
N VAL A 35 -16.74 -32.48 -9.23
CA VAL A 35 -16.35 -33.82 -8.81
C VAL A 35 -17.54 -34.58 -8.23
N ASN A 36 -18.33 -33.97 -7.35
CA ASN A 36 -19.49 -34.62 -6.73
C ASN A 36 -20.61 -34.93 -7.73
N ARG A 37 -20.81 -34.07 -8.75
CA ARG A 37 -21.75 -34.32 -9.84
C ARG A 37 -21.35 -35.53 -10.66
N LEU A 38 -20.06 -35.70 -10.91
CA LEU A 38 -19.53 -36.82 -11.69
C LEU A 38 -19.34 -38.10 -10.86
N LYS A 39 -19.30 -38.02 -9.52
CA LYS A 39 -19.08 -39.13 -8.56
C LYS A 39 -19.79 -40.43 -8.93
N PRO A 40 -21.05 -40.44 -9.40
CA PRO A 40 -21.75 -41.69 -9.74
C PRO A 40 -21.23 -42.41 -11.00
N HIS A 41 -20.25 -41.88 -11.74
CA HIS A 41 -20.01 -42.26 -13.14
C HIS A 41 -18.69 -42.94 -13.49
N THR A 42 -17.77 -43.30 -12.56
CA THR A 42 -16.59 -44.11 -12.94
C THR A 42 -15.82 -44.68 -11.75
N LYS A 43 -15.26 -45.89 -11.92
CA LYS A 43 -14.29 -46.53 -11.00
C LYS A 43 -12.83 -46.12 -11.27
N GLU A 44 -12.54 -45.53 -12.43
CA GLU A 44 -11.18 -45.15 -12.88
C GLU A 44 -10.80 -43.70 -12.54
N GLY A 45 -11.69 -42.96 -11.86
CA GLY A 45 -11.52 -41.54 -11.55
C GLY A 45 -11.80 -40.63 -12.75
N PHE A 46 -11.81 -39.31 -12.51
CA PHE A 46 -12.17 -38.31 -13.52
C PHE A 46 -10.94 -37.68 -14.16
N SER A 47 -10.90 -37.61 -15.48
CA SER A 47 -9.89 -36.85 -16.21
C SER A 47 -10.07 -35.34 -16.06
N LEU A 48 -9.01 -34.58 -16.29
CA LEU A 48 -9.11 -33.11 -16.30
C LEU A 48 -10.08 -32.61 -17.38
N ARG A 49 -10.23 -33.34 -18.49
CA ARG A 49 -11.16 -33.02 -19.58
C ARG A 49 -12.62 -33.10 -19.14
N GLU A 50 -12.99 -34.17 -18.44
CA GLU A 50 -14.34 -34.36 -17.90
C GLU A 50 -14.65 -33.28 -16.86
N LEU A 51 -13.69 -33.00 -15.96
CA LEU A 51 -13.84 -31.97 -14.94
C LEU A 51 -13.97 -30.56 -15.54
N ALA A 52 -13.16 -30.20 -16.54
CA ALA A 52 -13.25 -28.90 -17.19
C ALA A 52 -14.63 -28.71 -17.87
N THR A 53 -15.20 -29.78 -18.42
CA THR A 53 -16.54 -29.76 -19.03
C THR A 53 -17.63 -29.57 -17.97
N ALA A 54 -17.60 -30.37 -16.90
CA ALA A 54 -18.56 -30.25 -15.79
C ALA A 54 -18.46 -28.89 -15.08
N LEU A 55 -17.24 -28.36 -14.90
CA LEU A 55 -16.99 -27.06 -14.29
C LEU A 55 -17.53 -25.90 -15.14
N ARG A 56 -17.39 -25.97 -16.48
CA ARG A 56 -18.00 -25.00 -17.39
C ARG A 56 -19.52 -24.95 -17.19
N ASP A 57 -20.17 -26.12 -17.09
CA ASP A 57 -21.63 -26.19 -16.94
C ASP A 57 -22.06 -25.60 -15.58
N ILE A 58 -21.33 -25.90 -14.51
CA ILE A 58 -21.53 -25.28 -13.19
C ILE A 58 -21.35 -23.76 -13.24
N TYR A 59 -20.35 -23.24 -13.95
CA TYR A 59 -20.16 -21.80 -14.11
C TYR A 59 -21.35 -21.13 -14.80
N ARG A 60 -21.99 -21.79 -15.76
CA ARG A 60 -23.19 -21.28 -16.43
C ARG A 60 -24.41 -21.30 -15.54
N GLU A 61 -24.66 -22.40 -14.85
CA GLU A 61 -25.78 -22.54 -13.92
C GLU A 61 -25.73 -21.51 -12.79
N ASN A 62 -24.52 -21.11 -12.37
CA ASN A 62 -24.31 -20.11 -11.32
C ASN A 62 -24.15 -18.67 -11.86
N ASN A 63 -24.47 -18.43 -13.13
CA ASN A 63 -24.42 -17.12 -13.78
C ASN A 63 -23.09 -16.37 -13.57
N LEU A 64 -21.96 -17.10 -13.64
CA LEU A 64 -20.63 -16.51 -13.46
C LEU A 64 -20.27 -15.54 -14.60
N PHE A 65 -20.87 -15.76 -15.77
CA PHE A 65 -20.65 -14.98 -16.98
C PHE A 65 -21.96 -14.34 -17.46
N PRO A 66 -21.89 -13.20 -18.16
CA PRO A 66 -23.02 -12.67 -18.90
C PRO A 66 -23.64 -13.73 -19.84
N PRO A 67 -24.96 -13.72 -20.08
CA PRO A 67 -25.61 -14.69 -20.97
C PRO A 67 -25.06 -14.72 -22.40
N ALA A 68 -24.47 -13.61 -22.86
CA ALA A 68 -23.88 -13.48 -24.19
C ALA A 68 -22.47 -14.09 -24.31
N THR A 69 -21.84 -14.49 -23.20
CA THR A 69 -20.47 -15.04 -23.21
C THR A 69 -20.41 -16.38 -23.93
N GLY A 70 -19.51 -16.49 -24.92
CA GLY A 70 -19.35 -17.68 -25.74
C GLY A 70 -18.89 -18.92 -24.97
N ASN A 71 -19.14 -20.10 -25.55
CA ASN A 71 -18.71 -21.40 -24.97
C ASN A 71 -17.19 -21.44 -24.71
N LEU A 72 -16.40 -20.91 -25.65
CA LEU A 72 -14.94 -20.99 -25.62
C LEU A 72 -14.35 -20.25 -24.41
N GLU A 73 -14.84 -19.05 -24.11
CA GLU A 73 -14.38 -18.23 -22.99
C GLU A 73 -14.71 -18.90 -21.63
N CYS A 74 -15.91 -19.46 -21.50
CA CYS A 74 -16.29 -20.24 -20.31
C CYS A 74 -15.39 -21.47 -20.12
N GLN A 75 -15.11 -22.20 -21.22
CA GLN A 75 -14.25 -23.38 -21.21
C GLN A 75 -12.80 -23.01 -20.85
N GLN A 76 -12.29 -21.90 -21.38
CA GLN A 76 -10.94 -21.41 -21.06
C GLN A 76 -10.80 -21.09 -19.57
N LYS A 77 -11.78 -20.40 -18.97
CA LYS A 77 -11.79 -20.13 -17.52
C LYS A 77 -11.85 -21.41 -16.70
N ALA A 78 -12.66 -22.40 -17.09
CA ALA A 78 -12.71 -23.69 -16.41
C ALA A 78 -11.35 -24.40 -16.40
N TRP A 79 -10.66 -24.41 -17.55
CA TRP A 79 -9.29 -24.95 -17.64
C TRP A 79 -8.30 -24.19 -16.76
N LEU A 80 -8.33 -22.85 -16.77
CA LEU A 80 -7.44 -22.05 -15.92
C LEU A 80 -7.65 -22.37 -14.43
N SER A 81 -8.90 -22.41 -13.96
CA SER A 81 -9.21 -22.70 -12.57
C SER A 81 -8.84 -24.14 -12.17
N LEU A 82 -9.05 -25.11 -13.06
CA LEU A 82 -8.66 -26.50 -12.84
C LEU A 82 -7.13 -26.65 -12.75
N TYR A 83 -6.37 -26.05 -13.67
CA TYR A 83 -4.91 -26.07 -13.62
C TYR A 83 -4.36 -25.31 -12.41
N ARG A 84 -5.00 -24.22 -11.97
CA ARG A 84 -4.61 -23.51 -10.74
C ARG A 84 -4.77 -24.38 -9.50
N GLU A 85 -5.81 -25.20 -9.42
CA GLU A 85 -5.97 -26.17 -8.33
C GLU A 85 -4.98 -27.34 -8.47
N PHE A 86 -4.82 -27.88 -9.69
CA PHE A 86 -3.88 -28.97 -9.97
C PHE A 86 -2.41 -28.60 -9.70
N LEU A 87 -2.05 -27.34 -9.91
CA LEU A 87 -0.69 -26.80 -9.74
C LEU A 87 -0.57 -25.85 -8.54
N THR A 88 -1.49 -25.96 -7.58
CA THR A 88 -1.67 -24.97 -6.51
C THR A 88 -0.39 -24.70 -5.69
N ASP A 89 -0.10 -23.41 -5.47
CA ASP A 89 0.97 -22.93 -4.58
C ASP A 89 0.57 -22.97 -3.09
N GLU A 90 -0.68 -23.34 -2.78
CA GLU A 90 -1.22 -23.33 -1.43
C GLU A 90 -1.73 -24.73 -1.00
N PRO A 91 -0.85 -25.74 -0.93
CA PRO A 91 -1.24 -27.15 -0.76
C PRO A 91 -1.94 -27.48 0.56
N ARG A 92 -2.01 -26.56 1.52
CA ARG A 92 -2.74 -26.74 2.79
C ARG A 92 -4.22 -26.38 2.69
N ILE A 93 -4.57 -25.51 1.75
CA ILE A 93 -5.94 -25.03 1.55
C ILE A 93 -6.49 -25.47 0.19
N SER A 94 -5.77 -26.29 -0.55
CA SER A 94 -6.29 -26.96 -1.74
C SER A 94 -7.33 -28.00 -1.37
N LEU A 95 -8.12 -28.47 -2.34
CA LEU A 95 -9.13 -29.50 -2.14
C LEU A 95 -8.50 -30.82 -1.64
N GLU A 96 -7.31 -31.16 -2.15
CA GLU A 96 -6.52 -32.28 -1.63
C GLU A 96 -5.96 -32.00 -0.23
N GLY A 97 -5.50 -30.77 0.03
CA GLY A 97 -4.92 -30.34 1.30
C GLY A 97 -5.89 -30.36 2.48
N VAL A 98 -7.18 -30.15 2.20
CA VAL A 98 -8.26 -30.22 3.20
C VAL A 98 -8.96 -31.59 3.25
N GLY A 99 -8.54 -32.54 2.41
CA GLY A 99 -9.02 -33.92 2.42
C GLY A 99 -10.35 -34.17 1.71
N LEU A 100 -10.69 -33.38 0.68
CA LEU A 100 -11.94 -33.54 -0.10
C LEU A 100 -11.77 -34.38 -1.38
N LEU A 101 -10.58 -34.38 -1.95
CA LEU A 101 -10.23 -35.18 -3.14
C LEU A 101 -8.77 -35.57 -3.12
N HIS A 102 -8.37 -36.42 -4.06
CA HIS A 102 -6.99 -36.78 -4.29
C HIS A 102 -6.65 -36.84 -5.78
N TRP A 103 -5.46 -36.36 -6.14
CA TRP A 103 -4.86 -36.48 -7.47
C TRP A 103 -4.08 -37.79 -7.62
N TYR A 104 -4.59 -38.67 -8.48
CA TYR A 104 -3.98 -39.97 -8.79
C TYR A 104 -3.57 -40.05 -10.27
N ILE A 105 -2.84 -41.09 -10.65
CA ILE A 105 -2.50 -41.36 -12.06
C ILE A 105 -3.26 -42.58 -12.57
N LYS A 106 -3.75 -42.53 -13.81
CA LYS A 106 -4.16 -43.73 -14.53
C LYS A 106 -2.88 -44.48 -14.89
N TRP A 107 -2.60 -45.59 -14.21
CA TRP A 107 -1.38 -46.37 -14.45
C TRP A 107 -1.36 -46.90 -15.90
N PRO A 108 -0.32 -46.59 -16.69
CA PRO A 108 -0.18 -47.18 -18.03
C PRO A 108 0.03 -48.70 -17.91
N GLU A 109 -0.73 -49.49 -18.66
CA GLU A 109 -0.67 -50.97 -18.62
C GLU A 109 0.75 -51.52 -18.86
N LYS A 110 1.57 -50.77 -19.61
CA LYS A 110 2.95 -51.14 -19.97
C LYS A 110 4.02 -50.53 -19.06
N LEU A 111 3.66 -49.83 -17.98
CA LEU A 111 4.65 -49.26 -17.07
C LEU A 111 5.15 -50.34 -16.11
N ARG A 112 6.41 -50.75 -16.29
CA ARG A 112 7.08 -51.70 -15.38
C ARG A 112 7.65 -50.95 -14.18
N ILE A 113 7.34 -51.43 -12.98
CA ILE A 113 7.94 -50.94 -11.75
C ILE A 113 9.36 -51.51 -11.67
N PRO A 114 10.39 -50.69 -11.38
CA PRO A 114 11.76 -51.18 -11.28
C PRO A 114 11.93 -52.25 -10.18
N ASP A 115 12.61 -53.35 -10.51
CA ASP A 115 12.81 -54.49 -9.59
C ASP A 115 13.56 -54.11 -8.29
N ILE A 116 14.36 -53.03 -8.34
CA ILE A 116 15.07 -52.49 -7.17
C ILE A 116 14.12 -52.13 -6.01
N LEU A 117 12.87 -51.78 -6.28
CA LEU A 117 11.90 -51.43 -5.22
C LEU A 117 11.37 -52.66 -4.47
N PHE A 118 11.43 -53.84 -5.07
CA PHE A 118 10.98 -55.10 -4.47
C PHE A 118 12.09 -55.80 -3.67
N SER A 119 13.35 -55.47 -3.92
CA SER A 119 14.51 -56.04 -3.22
C SER A 119 14.94 -55.19 -2.01
N ALA A 120 15.74 -55.78 -1.12
CA ALA A 120 16.29 -55.07 0.02
C ALA A 120 17.19 -53.89 -0.43
N PRO A 121 17.17 -52.72 0.24
CA PRO A 121 16.52 -52.44 1.53
C PRO A 121 15.07 -51.93 1.42
N TRP A 122 14.50 -51.84 0.21
CA TRP A 122 13.15 -51.32 0.01
C TRP A 122 12.09 -52.34 0.38
N SER A 123 12.16 -53.54 -0.20
CA SER A 123 11.23 -54.66 0.06
C SER A 123 9.76 -54.25 0.06
N PHE A 124 9.38 -53.37 -0.87
CA PHE A 124 7.99 -52.94 -1.00
C PHE A 124 7.15 -54.01 -1.68
N ASN A 125 5.85 -54.01 -1.43
CA ASN A 125 4.90 -54.70 -2.31
C ASN A 125 4.56 -53.81 -3.53
N GLU A 126 3.78 -54.33 -4.48
CA GLU A 126 3.42 -53.60 -5.71
C GLU A 126 2.65 -52.29 -5.44
N GLU A 127 1.75 -52.29 -4.44
CA GLU A 127 0.96 -51.11 -4.06
C GLU A 127 1.85 -50.03 -3.43
N GLU A 128 2.71 -50.39 -2.49
CA GLU A 128 3.66 -49.48 -1.84
C GLU A 128 4.65 -48.89 -2.85
N ALA A 129 5.10 -49.68 -3.83
CA ALA A 129 5.97 -49.21 -4.90
C ALA A 129 5.25 -48.22 -5.83
N ARG A 130 3.98 -48.48 -6.17
CA ARG A 130 3.13 -47.54 -6.93
C ARG A 130 2.92 -46.24 -6.17
N ASP A 131 2.57 -46.31 -4.90
CA ASP A 131 2.38 -45.14 -4.04
C ASP A 131 3.66 -44.31 -3.92
N LEU A 132 4.81 -44.98 -3.78
CA LEU A 132 6.10 -44.30 -3.76
C LEU A 132 6.33 -43.52 -5.06
N ILE A 133 6.16 -44.17 -6.20
CA ILE A 133 6.33 -43.56 -7.52
C ILE A 133 5.36 -42.37 -7.67
N LEU A 134 4.10 -42.52 -7.25
CA LEU A 134 3.11 -41.44 -7.26
C LEU A 134 3.54 -40.25 -6.38
N ILE A 135 4.12 -40.47 -5.20
CA ILE A 135 4.68 -39.40 -4.36
C ILE A 135 5.80 -38.66 -5.12
N LEU A 136 6.71 -39.39 -5.78
CA LEU A 136 7.81 -38.80 -6.53
C LEU A 136 7.33 -37.97 -7.74
N LEU A 137 6.30 -38.45 -8.44
CA LEU A 137 5.63 -37.70 -9.51
C LEU A 137 4.88 -36.49 -8.98
N ASN A 138 4.23 -36.60 -7.81
CA ASN A 138 3.63 -35.46 -7.14
C ASN A 138 4.68 -34.39 -6.79
N PHE A 139 5.92 -34.75 -6.44
CA PHE A 139 6.98 -33.75 -6.30
C PHE A 139 7.29 -33.03 -7.62
N MET A 140 7.21 -33.71 -8.76
CA MET A 140 7.37 -33.10 -10.09
C MET A 140 6.20 -32.16 -10.43
N ARG A 141 4.96 -32.54 -10.09
CA ARG A 141 3.78 -31.67 -10.15
C ARG A 141 3.91 -30.46 -9.21
N GLU A 142 4.38 -30.68 -7.98
CA GLU A 142 4.66 -29.63 -7.00
C GLU A 142 5.77 -28.67 -7.47
N ASP A 143 6.74 -29.18 -8.24
CA ASP A 143 7.79 -28.39 -8.88
C ASP A 143 7.30 -27.68 -10.15
N ARG A 144 6.02 -27.83 -10.53
CA ARG A 144 5.37 -27.21 -11.70
C ARG A 144 5.90 -27.69 -13.04
N ALA A 145 6.43 -28.91 -13.07
CA ALA A 145 6.92 -29.54 -14.29
C ALA A 145 5.82 -30.38 -14.95
N VAL A 146 4.78 -29.69 -15.40
CA VAL A 146 3.60 -30.25 -16.07
C VAL A 146 3.39 -29.49 -17.37
N GLU A 147 3.03 -30.19 -18.43
CA GLU A 147 2.63 -29.55 -19.69
C GLU A 147 1.19 -29.04 -19.63
N LEU A 148 0.89 -27.94 -20.31
CA LEU A 148 -0.47 -27.42 -20.39
C LEU A 148 -1.16 -27.97 -21.63
N LYS A 149 -2.01 -29.00 -21.46
CA LYS A 149 -2.86 -29.54 -22.52
C LYS A 149 -4.33 -29.18 -22.28
N THR A 150 -5.01 -28.80 -23.36
CA THR A 150 -6.44 -28.53 -23.36
C THR A 150 -7.08 -29.19 -24.59
N VAL A 151 -8.34 -28.90 -24.89
CA VAL A 151 -9.13 -29.62 -25.90
C VAL A 151 -9.82 -28.62 -26.82
N GLY A 152 -9.89 -28.96 -28.12
CA GLY A 152 -10.45 -28.08 -29.15
C GLY A 152 -9.61 -26.82 -29.33
N ASP A 153 -10.29 -25.69 -29.56
CA ASP A 153 -9.65 -24.40 -29.83
C ASP A 153 -9.28 -23.60 -28.56
N VAL A 154 -9.35 -24.23 -27.38
CA VAL A 154 -8.95 -23.56 -26.14
C VAL A 154 -7.42 -23.43 -26.11
N SER A 155 -6.92 -22.23 -25.89
CA SER A 155 -5.49 -22.00 -25.66
C SER A 155 -5.28 -21.35 -24.29
N ILE A 156 -4.34 -21.88 -23.52
CA ILE A 156 -3.91 -21.30 -22.24
C ILE A 156 -2.39 -21.21 -22.22
N ARG A 157 -1.87 -20.12 -21.66
CA ARG A 157 -0.43 -19.94 -21.41
C ARG A 157 -0.17 -19.94 -19.91
N TRP A 158 1.08 -20.19 -19.54
CA TRP A 158 1.48 -20.21 -18.13
C TRP A 158 1.14 -18.92 -17.40
N ASP A 159 1.38 -17.77 -18.03
CA ASP A 159 1.11 -16.45 -17.44
C ASP A 159 -0.39 -16.21 -17.17
N ASP A 160 -1.27 -16.90 -17.90
CA ASP A 160 -2.73 -16.77 -17.73
C ASP A 160 -3.20 -17.46 -16.44
N LEU A 161 -2.42 -18.41 -15.87
CA LEU A 161 -2.73 -19.08 -14.60
C LEU A 161 -2.54 -18.18 -13.38
N LYS A 162 -1.82 -17.06 -13.52
CA LYS A 162 -1.48 -16.13 -12.44
C LYS A 162 -0.81 -16.79 -11.22
N ILE A 163 -0.13 -17.93 -11.44
CA ILE A 163 0.70 -18.64 -10.45
C ILE A 163 2.03 -17.89 -10.29
N GLN A 164 2.56 -17.79 -9.07
CA GLN A 164 3.81 -17.04 -8.84
C GLN A 164 5.05 -17.81 -9.32
N ALA A 165 5.01 -19.13 -9.22
CA ALA A 165 6.05 -20.02 -9.71
C ALA A 165 6.10 -20.06 -11.26
N SER A 166 7.30 -20.21 -11.81
CA SER A 166 7.50 -20.46 -13.24
C SER A 166 7.21 -21.92 -13.60
N GLN A 167 6.81 -22.16 -14.85
CA GLN A 167 6.74 -23.52 -15.38
C GLN A 167 8.14 -24.12 -15.42
N MET A 168 8.29 -25.31 -14.86
CA MET A 168 9.59 -25.98 -14.80
C MET A 168 9.64 -27.14 -15.79
N CYS A 169 10.83 -27.64 -16.05
CA CYS A 169 11.06 -28.96 -16.64
C CYS A 169 11.94 -29.77 -15.69
N VAL A 170 11.95 -31.10 -15.84
CA VAL A 170 12.81 -31.99 -15.07
C VAL A 170 13.72 -32.80 -16.00
N ARG A 171 14.98 -32.95 -15.63
CA ARG A 171 15.94 -33.83 -16.32
C ARG A 171 16.81 -34.63 -15.35
N ILE A 172 17.48 -35.66 -15.86
CA ILE A 172 18.56 -36.34 -15.14
C ILE A 172 19.83 -35.49 -15.18
N GLY A 173 20.59 -35.49 -14.08
CA GLY A 173 21.83 -34.74 -13.94
C GLY A 173 21.63 -33.32 -13.44
N ARG A 174 22.74 -32.57 -13.31
CA ARG A 174 22.72 -31.19 -12.80
C ARG A 174 22.01 -30.26 -13.78
N PRO A 175 21.23 -29.24 -13.34
CA PRO A 175 20.55 -28.29 -14.24
C PRO A 175 21.49 -27.34 -15.02
N GLY A 176 22.79 -27.31 -14.69
CA GLY A 176 23.74 -26.38 -15.30
C GLY A 176 23.35 -24.92 -15.06
N THR A 177 23.39 -24.10 -16.11
CA THR A 177 22.99 -22.68 -16.11
C THR A 177 21.52 -22.44 -16.48
N GLN A 178 20.75 -23.49 -16.82
CA GLN A 178 19.36 -23.37 -17.24
C GLN A 178 18.46 -23.03 -16.03
N LYS A 179 17.78 -21.87 -16.08
CA LYS A 179 17.00 -21.34 -14.95
C LYS A 179 15.68 -22.08 -14.67
N LEU A 180 15.08 -22.70 -15.69
CA LEU A 180 13.75 -23.33 -15.64
C LEU A 180 13.78 -24.86 -15.58
N VAL A 181 14.92 -25.43 -15.16
CA VAL A 181 15.09 -26.89 -15.10
C VAL A 181 15.44 -27.34 -13.68
N ARG A 182 14.82 -28.45 -13.25
CA ARG A 182 15.11 -29.15 -12.00
C ARG A 182 15.76 -30.50 -12.29
N SER A 183 16.61 -30.95 -11.37
CA SER A 183 17.24 -32.25 -11.44
C SER A 183 16.33 -33.31 -10.80
N TRP A 184 16.04 -34.39 -11.52
CA TRP A 184 15.29 -35.54 -11.02
C TRP A 184 16.07 -36.26 -9.90
N ASP A 185 17.36 -36.52 -10.15
CA ASP A 185 18.33 -37.21 -9.28
C ASP A 185 19.23 -36.24 -8.50
N GLY A 186 18.73 -35.04 -8.19
CA GLY A 186 19.48 -34.07 -7.40
C GLY A 186 19.60 -34.55 -5.95
N LYS A 187 20.84 -34.73 -5.45
CA LYS A 187 21.14 -35.18 -4.07
C LYS A 187 20.33 -34.43 -2.99
N TRP A 188 20.17 -33.12 -3.16
CA TRP A 188 19.44 -32.24 -2.22
C TRP A 188 17.99 -31.95 -2.64
N GLY A 189 17.48 -32.61 -3.67
CA GLY A 189 16.12 -32.45 -4.18
C GLY A 189 15.09 -33.21 -3.34
N LYS A 190 13.81 -32.78 -3.41
CA LYS A 190 12.70 -33.35 -2.62
C LYS A 190 12.60 -34.88 -2.74
N ARG A 191 12.77 -35.41 -3.95
CA ARG A 191 12.68 -36.85 -4.27
C ARG A 191 13.72 -37.68 -3.51
N VAL A 192 15.01 -37.36 -3.71
CA VAL A 192 16.12 -38.06 -3.04
C VAL A 192 16.03 -37.91 -1.53
N GLN A 193 15.76 -36.70 -1.03
CA GLN A 193 15.65 -36.45 0.41
C GLN A 193 14.50 -37.24 1.06
N PHE A 194 13.37 -37.40 0.38
CA PHE A 194 12.26 -38.22 0.86
C PHE A 194 12.63 -39.71 0.91
N LEU A 195 13.26 -40.23 -0.15
CA LEU A 195 13.75 -41.62 -0.20
C LEU A 195 14.83 -41.90 0.85
N THR A 196 15.79 -41.00 1.02
CA THR A 196 16.80 -41.09 2.07
C THR A 196 16.15 -41.15 3.46
N LYS A 197 15.12 -40.33 3.70
CA LYS A 197 14.36 -40.35 4.96
C LYS A 197 13.66 -41.70 5.18
N LEU A 198 13.10 -42.32 4.14
CA LEU A 198 12.51 -43.66 4.23
C LEU A 198 13.55 -44.72 4.60
N LEU A 199 14.72 -44.69 3.97
CA LEU A 199 15.80 -45.65 4.21
C LEU A 199 16.44 -45.49 5.60
N ILE A 200 16.66 -44.26 6.06
CA ILE A 200 17.14 -43.99 7.42
C ILE A 200 16.16 -44.59 8.45
N LYS A 201 14.86 -44.44 8.22
CA LYS A 201 13.84 -45.03 9.10
C LYS A 201 13.87 -46.57 9.08
N LYS A 202 14.27 -47.18 7.96
CA LYS A 202 14.51 -48.63 7.84
C LYS A 202 15.89 -49.06 8.40
N GLY A 203 16.64 -48.16 9.04
CA GLY A 203 17.93 -48.47 9.68
C GLY A 203 19.15 -48.37 8.78
N VAL A 204 19.01 -47.85 7.55
CA VAL A 204 20.15 -47.67 6.63
C VAL A 204 20.94 -46.41 7.03
N PRO A 205 22.28 -46.46 7.15
CA PRO A 205 23.11 -45.30 7.42
C PRO A 205 22.90 -44.18 6.38
N GLU A 206 22.94 -42.91 6.81
CA GLU A 206 22.59 -41.76 5.97
C GLU A 206 23.34 -41.70 4.63
N GLN A 207 24.64 -42.00 4.63
CA GLN A 207 25.45 -41.94 3.42
C GLN A 207 25.04 -43.02 2.40
N GLU A 208 24.85 -44.26 2.85
CA GLU A 208 24.35 -45.37 2.03
C GLU A 208 22.90 -45.12 1.58
N ALA A 209 22.07 -44.54 2.44
CA ALA A 209 20.69 -44.18 2.14
C ALA A 209 20.60 -43.13 1.01
N ILE A 210 21.53 -42.19 0.93
CA ILE A 210 21.60 -41.22 -0.18
C ILE A 210 21.96 -41.92 -1.50
N GLU A 211 22.94 -42.81 -1.48
CA GLU A 211 23.41 -43.52 -2.69
C GLU A 211 22.31 -44.43 -3.26
N LYS A 212 21.67 -45.24 -2.40
CA LYS A 212 20.54 -46.09 -2.81
C LYS A 212 19.31 -45.30 -3.25
N ALA A 213 19.05 -44.15 -2.62
CA ALA A 213 17.99 -43.25 -3.07
C ALA A 213 18.27 -42.70 -4.48
N LEU A 214 19.51 -42.33 -4.79
CA LEU A 214 19.93 -41.85 -6.11
C LEU A 214 19.80 -42.94 -7.18
N GLU A 215 20.22 -44.16 -6.87
CA GLU A 215 20.06 -45.32 -7.75
C GLU A 215 18.58 -45.57 -8.07
N SER A 216 17.74 -45.56 -7.04
CA SER A 216 16.30 -45.85 -7.16
C SER A 216 15.57 -44.80 -8.00
N VAL A 217 15.83 -43.50 -7.80
CA VAL A 217 15.22 -42.47 -8.66
C VAL A 217 15.66 -42.60 -10.11
N ARG A 218 16.92 -42.98 -10.38
CA ARG A 218 17.41 -43.19 -11.76
C ARG A 218 16.74 -44.38 -12.42
N ALA A 219 16.61 -45.50 -11.72
CA ALA A 219 15.91 -46.68 -12.20
C ALA A 219 14.43 -46.39 -12.52
N ILE A 220 13.75 -45.62 -11.66
CA ILE A 220 12.37 -45.17 -11.90
C ILE A 220 12.29 -44.29 -13.16
N TRP A 221 13.24 -43.37 -13.35
CA TRP A 221 13.27 -42.53 -14.55
C TRP A 221 13.46 -43.33 -15.84
N GLU A 222 14.36 -44.32 -15.81
CA GLU A 222 14.60 -45.22 -16.94
C GLU A 222 13.35 -46.04 -17.28
N ALA A 223 12.65 -46.58 -16.27
CA ALA A 223 11.39 -47.29 -16.47
C ALA A 223 10.31 -46.44 -17.17
N PHE A 224 10.17 -45.16 -16.80
CA PHE A 224 9.30 -44.25 -17.55
C PHE A 224 9.78 -44.05 -18.99
N GLY A 225 11.09 -43.87 -19.21
CA GLY A 225 11.67 -43.74 -20.54
C GLY A 225 11.40 -44.94 -21.46
N LEU A 226 11.50 -46.17 -20.93
CA LEU A 226 11.19 -47.39 -21.66
C LEU A 226 9.69 -47.53 -21.95
N SER A 227 8.84 -47.21 -20.96
CA SER A 227 7.39 -47.24 -21.14
C SER A 227 6.92 -46.23 -22.20
N ASP A 228 7.46 -45.01 -22.19
CA ASP A 228 7.14 -43.93 -23.14
C ASP A 228 7.48 -44.27 -24.60
N GLN A 229 8.41 -45.19 -24.86
CA GLN A 229 8.71 -45.65 -26.22
C GLN A 229 7.55 -46.43 -26.84
N SER A 230 6.66 -46.98 -26.01
CA SER A 230 5.47 -47.72 -26.48
C SER A 230 4.29 -46.82 -26.84
N PHE A 231 4.41 -45.50 -26.66
CA PHE A 231 3.34 -44.52 -26.91
C PHE A 231 3.77 -43.50 -27.96
N ALA A 232 2.79 -42.97 -28.71
CA ALA A 232 3.01 -41.84 -29.61
C ALA A 232 3.51 -40.62 -28.79
N SER A 233 4.32 -39.76 -29.42
CA SER A 233 5.00 -38.66 -28.72
C SER A 233 4.09 -37.76 -27.88
N GLN A 234 2.86 -37.50 -28.35
CA GLN A 234 1.85 -36.68 -27.68
C GLN A 234 1.11 -37.37 -26.52
N ASP A 235 1.18 -38.70 -26.47
CA ASP A 235 0.47 -39.56 -25.51
C ASP A 235 1.42 -40.15 -24.46
N ARG A 236 2.73 -39.89 -24.58
CA ARG A 236 3.74 -40.25 -23.58
C ARG A 236 3.36 -39.73 -22.20
N PHE A 237 3.76 -40.48 -21.18
CA PHE A 237 3.59 -40.10 -19.79
C PHE A 237 4.51 -38.92 -19.42
N LEU A 238 5.76 -38.93 -19.90
CA LEU A 238 6.69 -37.80 -19.82
C LEU A 238 6.93 -37.19 -21.20
N LEU A 239 6.46 -35.97 -21.41
CA LEU A 239 6.60 -35.22 -22.66
C LEU A 239 7.99 -34.58 -22.73
N SER A 240 8.65 -34.70 -23.87
CA SER A 240 9.96 -34.10 -24.13
C SER A 240 9.84 -32.60 -24.41
N VAL A 241 10.67 -31.81 -23.74
CA VAL A 241 10.84 -30.36 -23.97
C VAL A 241 12.34 -30.08 -23.99
N ASP A 242 12.88 -29.81 -25.19
CA ASP A 242 14.33 -29.77 -25.44
C ASP A 242 15.05 -31.02 -24.90
N ASP A 243 15.97 -30.85 -23.96
CA ASP A 243 16.71 -31.92 -23.27
C ASP A 243 16.10 -32.33 -21.92
N ALA A 244 14.91 -31.85 -21.60
CA ALA A 244 14.19 -32.09 -20.35
C ALA A 244 12.79 -32.70 -20.59
N ARG A 245 12.05 -32.99 -19.51
CA ARG A 245 10.69 -33.56 -19.58
C ARG A 245 9.69 -32.84 -18.67
N ARG A 246 8.41 -32.95 -19.03
CA ARG A 246 7.25 -32.51 -18.24
C ARG A 246 6.21 -33.63 -18.12
N LEU A 247 5.43 -33.61 -17.06
CA LEU A 247 4.32 -34.54 -16.87
C LEU A 247 3.21 -34.25 -17.89
N ASN A 248 2.68 -35.30 -18.49
CA ASN A 248 1.48 -35.21 -19.31
C ASN A 248 0.23 -35.21 -18.39
N PRO A 249 -0.57 -34.13 -18.38
CA PRO A 249 -1.76 -34.03 -17.53
C PRO A 249 -2.87 -35.02 -17.91
N ASP A 250 -2.89 -35.56 -19.14
CA ASP A 250 -3.94 -36.48 -19.61
C ASP A 250 -3.97 -37.82 -18.85
N TRP A 251 -2.87 -38.15 -18.17
CA TRP A 251 -2.77 -39.35 -17.33
C TRP A 251 -3.25 -39.14 -15.89
N TRP A 252 -3.53 -37.90 -15.47
CA TRP A 252 -3.97 -37.60 -14.11
C TRP A 252 -5.48 -37.74 -13.96
N ARG A 253 -5.89 -38.24 -12.79
CA ARG A 253 -7.28 -38.49 -12.41
C ARG A 253 -7.57 -37.88 -11.05
N VAL A 254 -8.82 -37.45 -10.86
CA VAL A 254 -9.34 -37.01 -9.56
C VAL A 254 -10.23 -38.08 -8.99
N PHE A 255 -10.02 -38.37 -7.70
CA PHE A 255 -10.90 -39.22 -6.91
C PHE A 255 -11.48 -38.40 -5.75
N PRO A 256 -12.82 -38.35 -5.57
CA PRO A 256 -13.42 -37.76 -4.39
C PRO A 256 -13.11 -38.61 -3.15
N ILE A 257 -12.83 -37.95 -2.03
CA ILE A 257 -12.68 -38.61 -0.73
C ILE A 257 -14.05 -38.59 -0.04
N SER A 258 -14.55 -39.77 0.31
CA SER A 258 -15.77 -39.99 1.07
C SER A 258 -15.45 -40.12 2.56
N GLY A 259 -16.45 -39.93 3.43
CA GLY A 259 -16.25 -39.98 4.88
C GLY A 259 -15.60 -41.29 5.40
N GLU A 260 -15.90 -42.42 4.76
CA GLU A 260 -15.35 -43.74 5.13
C GLU A 260 -13.93 -43.98 4.60
N ASP A 261 -13.42 -43.15 3.69
CA ASP A 261 -12.09 -43.34 3.14
C ASP A 261 -11.02 -43.04 4.20
N ILE A 262 -9.99 -43.87 4.23
CA ILE A 262 -8.85 -43.72 5.14
C ILE A 262 -7.86 -42.77 4.48
N ILE A 263 -7.53 -41.69 5.19
CA ILE A 263 -6.43 -40.79 4.83
C ILE A 263 -5.40 -40.74 5.96
N PHE A 264 -4.32 -39.98 5.77
CA PHE A 264 -3.27 -39.87 6.77
C PHE A 264 -3.05 -38.43 7.22
N LYS A 265 -3.08 -38.18 8.53
CA LYS A 265 -2.76 -36.90 9.15
C LYS A 265 -1.41 -36.99 9.86
N CYS A 266 -0.46 -36.14 9.51
CA CYS A 266 0.83 -36.09 10.21
C CYS A 266 0.67 -35.50 11.63
N ASN A 267 1.10 -36.25 12.64
CA ASN A 267 1.03 -35.85 14.04
C ASN A 267 1.88 -34.63 14.42
N THR A 268 2.89 -34.27 13.62
CA THR A 268 3.75 -33.09 13.90
C THR A 268 3.34 -31.86 13.12
N CYS A 269 3.08 -31.98 11.82
CA CYS A 269 2.85 -30.82 10.97
C CYS A 269 1.40 -30.61 10.53
N GLY A 270 0.51 -31.54 10.89
CA GLY A 270 -0.92 -31.52 10.57
C GLY A 270 -1.25 -31.71 9.08
N ARG A 271 -0.27 -32.01 8.22
CA ARG A 271 -0.51 -32.20 6.78
C ARG A 271 -1.37 -33.45 6.57
N LEU A 272 -2.45 -33.29 5.82
CA LEU A 272 -3.23 -34.40 5.28
C LEU A 272 -2.54 -34.92 4.02
N GLN A 273 -2.48 -36.23 3.88
CA GLN A 273 -2.02 -36.91 2.69
C GLN A 273 -2.91 -38.14 2.43
N PRO A 274 -3.32 -38.37 1.18
CA PRO A 274 -4.21 -39.47 0.82
C PRO A 274 -3.49 -40.83 0.83
N ILE A 275 -2.18 -40.82 0.58
CA ILE A 275 -1.32 -42.01 0.59
C ILE A 275 -0.15 -41.82 1.56
N SER A 276 0.41 -42.92 2.05
CA SER A 276 1.55 -42.93 2.97
C SER A 276 2.42 -44.15 2.71
N VAL A 277 3.71 -43.92 2.49
CA VAL A 277 4.72 -44.99 2.35
C VAL A 277 5.64 -44.97 3.57
N GLY A 278 5.87 -46.14 4.18
CA GLY A 278 6.80 -46.33 5.29
C GLY A 278 6.53 -45.49 6.54
N ASP A 279 5.29 -45.02 6.73
CA ASP A 279 4.88 -44.13 7.83
C ASP A 279 5.75 -42.87 7.92
N VAL A 280 6.12 -42.31 6.75
CA VAL A 280 6.97 -41.11 6.63
C VAL A 280 6.15 -39.95 6.07
N CYS A 281 6.16 -38.80 6.76
CA CYS A 281 5.54 -37.59 6.24
C CYS A 281 6.25 -37.10 4.96
N ILE A 282 5.46 -36.83 3.91
CA ILE A 282 5.90 -36.33 2.59
C ILE A 282 6.49 -34.91 2.67
N ARG A 283 6.14 -34.14 3.71
CA ARG A 283 6.67 -32.78 3.88
C ARG A 283 8.18 -32.83 4.13
N HIS A 284 8.93 -32.15 3.26
CA HIS A 284 10.37 -31.97 3.38
C HIS A 284 10.77 -31.51 4.79
N ARG A 285 11.73 -32.22 5.40
CA ARG A 285 12.28 -32.00 6.76
C ARG A 285 11.29 -32.10 7.93
N CYS A 286 10.06 -32.59 7.72
CA CYS A 286 9.16 -32.87 8.84
C CYS A 286 9.55 -34.20 9.49
N PRO A 287 9.82 -34.29 10.81
CA PRO A 287 10.13 -35.56 11.47
C PRO A 287 8.89 -36.40 11.79
N GLY A 288 7.69 -35.85 11.61
CA GLY A 288 6.44 -36.47 12.03
C GLY A 288 6.04 -37.72 11.25
N VAL A 289 5.13 -38.47 11.88
CA VAL A 289 4.58 -39.75 11.41
C VAL A 289 3.12 -39.52 10.97
N PRO A 290 2.75 -39.91 9.75
CA PRO A 290 1.36 -39.91 9.29
C PRO A 290 0.56 -41.00 10.01
N GLN A 291 -0.54 -40.62 10.64
CA GLN A 291 -1.47 -41.53 11.30
C GLN A 291 -2.72 -41.70 10.44
N LYS A 292 -3.20 -42.94 10.31
CA LYS A 292 -4.46 -43.26 9.64
C LYS A 292 -5.62 -42.58 10.39
N ILE A 293 -6.52 -41.96 9.64
CA ILE A 293 -7.74 -41.34 10.15
C ILE A 293 -8.83 -41.48 9.10
N LYS A 294 -10.07 -41.75 9.52
CA LYS A 294 -11.21 -41.70 8.58
C LYS A 294 -11.49 -40.24 8.21
N ALA A 295 -11.84 -39.98 6.95
CA ALA A 295 -12.14 -38.61 6.53
C ALA A 295 -13.30 -37.99 7.34
N SER A 296 -14.27 -38.79 7.78
CA SER A 296 -15.39 -38.38 8.65
C SER A 296 -14.96 -37.93 10.06
N GLU A 297 -13.79 -38.35 10.53
CA GLU A 297 -13.26 -38.05 11.87
C GLU A 297 -12.38 -36.79 11.88
N LEU A 298 -12.18 -36.16 10.73
CA LEU A 298 -11.37 -34.95 10.64
C LEU A 298 -12.05 -33.76 11.33
N GLU A 299 -11.33 -33.11 12.25
CA GLU A 299 -11.72 -31.84 12.87
C GLU A 299 -12.21 -30.80 11.86
N GLY A 300 -13.17 -29.95 12.28
CA GLY A 300 -13.72 -28.89 11.45
C GLY A 300 -12.63 -27.95 10.91
N ASN A 301 -12.60 -27.79 9.59
CA ASN A 301 -11.66 -26.92 8.90
C ASN A 301 -12.41 -25.83 8.15
N HIS A 302 -12.05 -24.56 8.38
CA HIS A 302 -12.70 -23.41 7.76
C HIS A 302 -12.81 -23.50 6.23
N TYR A 303 -11.72 -23.86 5.54
CA TYR A 303 -11.72 -23.94 4.07
C TYR A 303 -12.52 -25.14 3.58
N ARG A 304 -12.43 -26.29 4.27
CA ARG A 304 -13.23 -27.47 3.92
C ARG A 304 -14.72 -27.15 3.96
N LEU A 305 -15.18 -26.51 5.05
CA LEU A 305 -16.57 -26.08 5.20
C LEU A 305 -16.99 -25.15 4.06
N LEU A 306 -16.17 -24.14 3.72
CA LEU A 306 -16.47 -23.24 2.60
C LEU A 306 -16.52 -23.94 1.23
N TYR A 307 -15.72 -24.99 1.02
CA TYR A 307 -15.76 -25.75 -0.24
C TYR A 307 -16.96 -26.70 -0.33
N GLU A 308 -17.53 -27.09 0.80
CA GLU A 308 -18.75 -27.91 0.91
C GLU A 308 -20.04 -27.05 0.92
N GLU A 309 -19.94 -25.78 1.31
CA GLU A 309 -21.07 -24.85 1.36
C GLU A 309 -21.65 -24.50 -0.01
N ASN A 310 -22.89 -23.99 -0.01
CA ASN A 310 -23.50 -23.41 -1.20
C ASN A 310 -23.12 -21.93 -1.35
N LEU A 311 -21.89 -21.70 -1.81
CA LEU A 311 -21.44 -20.36 -2.20
C LEU A 311 -22.23 -19.86 -3.42
N GLN A 312 -22.70 -18.61 -3.33
CA GLN A 312 -23.37 -17.91 -4.42
C GLN A 312 -22.38 -17.49 -5.52
N GLY A 313 -22.90 -16.99 -6.66
CA GLY A 313 -22.12 -16.68 -7.86
C GLY A 313 -20.99 -15.64 -7.67
N VAL A 314 -21.21 -14.41 -8.11
CA VAL A 314 -20.15 -13.38 -8.16
C VAL A 314 -20.16 -12.54 -6.88
N LEU A 315 -19.01 -12.43 -6.21
CA LEU A 315 -18.79 -11.39 -5.19
C LEU A 315 -18.01 -10.24 -5.83
N ARG A 316 -18.70 -9.14 -6.11
CA ARG A 316 -18.07 -7.90 -6.57
C ARG A 316 -17.73 -6.99 -5.39
N VAL A 317 -16.45 -6.67 -5.23
CA VAL A 317 -15.92 -5.78 -4.20
C VAL A 317 -15.21 -4.62 -4.87
N GLU A 318 -15.57 -3.39 -4.53
CA GLU A 318 -14.88 -2.20 -5.05
C GLU A 318 -14.32 -1.35 -3.91
N GLU A 319 -13.27 -0.58 -4.19
CA GLU A 319 -12.82 0.42 -3.23
C GLU A 319 -13.60 1.72 -3.40
N HIS A 320 -13.67 2.50 -2.33
CA HIS A 320 -14.14 3.86 -2.36
C HIS A 320 -13.21 4.73 -1.51
N THR A 321 -12.15 5.22 -2.14
CA THR A 321 -11.17 6.09 -1.52
C THR A 321 -11.06 7.39 -2.31
N ALA A 322 -10.42 8.41 -1.74
CA ALA A 322 -10.15 9.66 -2.46
C ALA A 322 -9.11 9.49 -3.60
N GLN A 323 -8.71 8.26 -3.91
CA GLN A 323 -7.87 7.90 -5.05
C GLN A 323 -8.69 7.52 -6.29
N ILE A 324 -9.99 7.32 -6.16
CA ILE A 324 -10.89 7.00 -7.27
C ILE A 324 -11.38 8.31 -7.88
N ASP A 325 -11.43 8.37 -9.21
CA ASP A 325 -11.96 9.53 -9.93
C ASP A 325 -13.43 9.79 -9.56
N LYS A 326 -13.85 11.05 -9.64
CA LYS A 326 -15.19 11.51 -9.25
C LYS A 326 -16.30 10.81 -10.04
N GLU A 327 -16.13 10.58 -11.33
CA GLU A 327 -17.14 9.90 -12.16
C GLU A 327 -17.23 8.42 -11.79
N LYS A 328 -16.08 7.77 -11.61
CA LYS A 328 -16.01 6.36 -11.22
C LYS A 328 -16.54 6.12 -9.80
N ALA A 329 -16.25 7.01 -8.85
CA ALA A 329 -16.77 6.95 -7.50
C ALA A 329 -18.32 7.06 -7.48
N ARG A 330 -18.89 7.93 -8.32
CA ARG A 330 -20.37 8.03 -8.49
C ARG A 330 -20.96 6.78 -9.13
N GLU A 331 -20.29 6.18 -10.11
CA GLU A 331 -20.67 4.88 -10.68
C GLU A 331 -20.74 3.82 -9.59
N PHE A 332 -19.66 3.63 -8.81
CA PHE A 332 -19.62 2.66 -7.71
C PHE A 332 -20.70 2.91 -6.65
N GLN A 333 -20.99 4.17 -6.30
CA GLN A 333 -22.09 4.49 -5.39
C GLN A 333 -23.45 4.04 -5.93
N ARG A 334 -23.74 4.30 -7.20
CA ARG A 334 -25.01 3.86 -7.84
C ARG A 334 -25.09 2.34 -7.92
N GLU A 335 -24.00 1.69 -8.30
CA GLU A 335 -23.93 0.23 -8.41
C GLU A 335 -24.06 -0.46 -7.05
N PHE A 336 -23.51 0.13 -5.99
CA PHE A 336 -23.69 -0.35 -4.63
C PHE A 336 -25.14 -0.19 -4.14
N LYS A 337 -25.76 0.97 -4.38
CA LYS A 337 -27.19 1.20 -4.06
C LYS A 337 -28.13 0.23 -4.77
N THR A 338 -27.78 -0.19 -5.99
CA THR A 338 -28.57 -1.14 -6.79
C THR A 338 -28.21 -2.61 -6.52
N GLY A 339 -27.29 -2.88 -5.59
CA GLY A 339 -26.87 -4.23 -5.23
C GLY A 339 -25.91 -4.91 -6.22
N LYS A 340 -25.43 -4.21 -7.25
CA LYS A 340 -24.43 -4.72 -8.20
C LYS A 340 -23.03 -4.83 -7.59
N ILE A 341 -22.71 -3.96 -6.65
CA ILE A 341 -21.51 -4.07 -5.79
C ILE A 341 -21.96 -4.57 -4.43
N HIS A 342 -21.36 -5.68 -3.98
CA HIS A 342 -21.76 -6.36 -2.75
C HIS A 342 -21.01 -5.80 -1.53
N VAL A 343 -19.76 -5.41 -1.74
CA VAL A 343 -18.89 -4.86 -0.70
C VAL A 343 -18.18 -3.61 -1.22
N LEU A 344 -18.30 -2.50 -0.48
CA LEU A 344 -17.45 -1.34 -0.68
C LEU A 344 -16.37 -1.30 0.41
N SER A 345 -15.11 -1.19 0.01
CA SER A 345 -13.97 -0.99 0.90
C SER A 345 -13.60 0.48 0.92
N SER A 346 -13.93 1.16 2.01
CA SER A 346 -13.78 2.61 2.15
C SER A 346 -12.68 2.99 3.12
N SER A 347 -12.10 4.17 2.87
CA SER A 347 -11.35 4.89 3.89
C SER A 347 -12.30 5.83 4.65
N THR A 348 -11.81 6.99 5.09
CA THR A 348 -12.63 8.06 5.67
C THR A 348 -13.69 8.68 4.73
N THR A 349 -13.82 8.23 3.48
CA THR A 349 -14.71 8.89 2.48
C THR A 349 -16.19 8.66 2.75
N PHE A 350 -16.56 7.53 3.38
CA PHE A 350 -17.92 7.25 3.84
C PHE A 350 -18.10 7.44 5.35
N GLU A 351 -17.09 7.95 6.03
CA GLU A 351 -17.21 8.32 7.44
C GLU A 351 -18.12 9.55 7.58
N LEU A 352 -17.99 10.52 6.67
CA LEU A 352 -18.73 11.79 6.68
C LEU A 352 -19.74 11.89 5.51
N GLY A 353 -20.98 12.27 5.85
CA GLY A 353 -21.91 12.98 4.94
C GLY A 353 -22.58 12.28 3.75
N VAL A 354 -22.12 11.12 3.26
CA VAL A 354 -22.79 10.48 2.10
C VAL A 354 -23.89 9.52 2.55
N ASP A 355 -25.09 9.71 2.02
CA ASP A 355 -26.20 8.79 2.21
C ASP A 355 -26.14 7.64 1.20
N LEU A 356 -25.69 6.48 1.66
CA LEU A 356 -25.69 5.23 0.90
C LEU A 356 -27.01 4.45 1.05
N GLY A 357 -27.97 5.00 1.81
CA GLY A 357 -29.11 4.23 2.31
C GLY A 357 -28.72 3.39 3.52
N ASP A 358 -29.54 2.38 3.81
CA ASP A 358 -29.42 1.56 5.00
C ASP A 358 -28.43 0.41 4.79
N LEU A 359 -27.45 0.28 5.68
CA LEU A 359 -26.46 -0.79 5.66
C LEU A 359 -26.79 -1.82 6.73
N ASP A 360 -26.72 -3.09 6.36
CA ASP A 360 -26.91 -4.19 7.32
C ASP A 360 -25.62 -4.49 8.11
N ILE A 361 -24.46 -4.32 7.45
CA ILE A 361 -23.16 -4.78 7.96
C ILE A 361 -22.09 -3.71 7.79
N ILE A 362 -21.45 -3.34 8.90
CA ILE A 362 -20.20 -2.58 8.92
C ILE A 362 -19.04 -3.49 9.35
N PHE A 363 -17.98 -3.53 8.56
CA PHE A 363 -16.77 -4.26 8.89
C PHE A 363 -15.59 -3.28 9.06
N LEU A 364 -15.13 -3.08 10.29
CA LEU A 364 -13.93 -2.29 10.58
C LEU A 364 -12.72 -3.23 10.53
N ARG A 365 -11.84 -3.03 9.55
CA ARG A 365 -10.67 -3.91 9.34
C ARG A 365 -9.53 -3.69 10.34
N ASN A 366 -9.69 -2.67 11.18
CA ASN A 366 -8.85 -2.31 12.31
C ASN A 366 -9.63 -1.39 13.24
N VAL A 367 -9.13 -1.22 14.47
CA VAL A 367 -9.70 -0.22 15.39
C VAL A 367 -9.45 1.17 14.79
N PRO A 368 -10.50 2.00 14.59
CA PRO A 368 -10.34 3.39 14.15
C PRO A 368 -9.46 4.19 15.12
N PRO A 369 -8.84 5.31 14.68
CA PRO A 369 -7.87 6.04 15.49
C PRO A 369 -8.51 6.68 16.74
N GLU A 370 -9.75 7.17 16.60
CA GLU A 370 -10.49 7.83 17.68
C GLU A 370 -11.92 7.30 17.79
N THR A 371 -12.51 7.50 18.98
CA THR A 371 -13.90 7.13 19.30
C THR A 371 -14.91 7.81 18.37
N PHE A 372 -14.65 9.06 17.99
CA PHE A 372 -15.49 9.77 17.03
C PHE A 372 -15.58 9.05 15.69
N ASN A 373 -14.43 8.62 15.15
CA ASN A 373 -14.39 7.87 13.89
C ASN A 373 -15.16 6.56 14.02
N TYR A 374 -15.02 5.87 15.16
CA TYR A 374 -15.76 4.64 15.45
C TYR A 374 -17.27 4.86 15.43
N ALA A 375 -17.77 5.83 16.20
CA ALA A 375 -19.18 6.16 16.29
C ALA A 375 -19.77 6.55 14.93
N GLN A 376 -19.06 7.36 14.14
CA GLN A 376 -19.50 7.75 12.80
C GLN A 376 -19.59 6.57 11.83
N ARG A 377 -18.65 5.63 11.89
CA ARG A 377 -18.62 4.46 11.00
C ARG A 377 -19.68 3.43 11.38
N VAL A 378 -19.81 3.11 12.67
CA VAL A 378 -20.77 2.12 13.18
C VAL A 378 -22.21 2.64 13.08
N GLY A 379 -22.45 3.94 13.31
CA GLY A 379 -23.76 4.59 13.16
C GLY A 379 -24.32 4.63 11.72
N ARG A 380 -23.62 4.00 10.76
CA ARG A 380 -24.11 3.77 9.40
C ARG A 380 -24.95 2.51 9.27
N ALA A 381 -24.76 1.53 10.16
CA ALA A 381 -25.58 0.32 10.19
C ALA A 381 -26.88 0.52 10.99
N GLY A 382 -27.90 -0.28 10.68
CA GLY A 382 -29.08 -0.46 11.56
C GLY A 382 -30.06 0.73 11.59
N ARG A 383 -30.13 1.52 10.52
CA ARG A 383 -31.05 2.69 10.43
C ARG A 383 -32.51 2.32 10.16
N ARG A 384 -32.82 1.10 9.69
CA ARG A 384 -34.19 0.58 9.54
C ARG A 384 -34.57 -0.32 10.71
N GLY A 385 -35.76 -0.12 11.27
CA GLY A 385 -36.30 -0.94 12.37
C GLY A 385 -36.68 -2.39 12.03
N ARG A 386 -36.31 -2.92 10.85
CA ARG A 386 -36.69 -4.30 10.43
C ARG A 386 -35.57 -5.34 10.62
N VAL A 387 -34.30 -4.95 10.62
CA VAL A 387 -33.16 -5.87 10.83
C VAL A 387 -32.13 -5.17 11.72
N PRO A 388 -31.65 -5.80 12.81
CA PRO A 388 -30.59 -5.23 13.61
C PRO A 388 -29.31 -5.13 12.77
N GLY A 389 -28.78 -3.92 12.61
CA GLY A 389 -27.48 -3.72 11.98
C GLY A 389 -26.37 -4.27 12.87
N PHE A 390 -25.33 -4.87 12.28
CA PHE A 390 -24.19 -5.37 13.03
C PHE A 390 -22.88 -4.76 12.56
N ALA A 391 -22.01 -4.47 13.52
CA ALA A 391 -20.68 -3.95 13.30
C ALA A 391 -19.63 -4.91 13.85
N ILE A 392 -18.67 -5.30 13.02
CA ILE A 392 -17.57 -6.19 13.38
C ILE A 392 -16.28 -5.39 13.33
N THR A 393 -15.55 -5.36 14.44
CA THR A 393 -14.23 -4.70 14.52
C THR A 393 -13.12 -5.74 14.63
N PHE A 394 -12.32 -5.86 13.58
CA PHE A 394 -11.18 -6.77 13.55
C PHE A 394 -9.94 -6.10 14.16
N CYS A 395 -9.55 -6.52 15.36
CA CYS A 395 -8.35 -6.02 16.03
C CYS A 395 -7.10 -6.77 15.54
N ARG A 396 -6.18 -6.06 14.88
CA ARG A 396 -4.91 -6.62 14.43
C ARG A 396 -3.98 -6.85 15.62
N ARG A 397 -2.90 -7.61 15.42
CA ARG A 397 -1.78 -7.70 16.39
C ARG A 397 -0.88 -6.45 16.37
N ALA A 398 -1.46 -5.28 16.07
CA ALA A 398 -0.78 -3.99 16.12
C ALA A 398 -0.91 -3.41 17.53
N PRO A 399 0.09 -2.67 18.05
CA PRO A 399 0.03 -2.20 19.43
C PRO A 399 -1.17 -1.28 19.73
N HIS A 400 -1.62 -0.49 18.75
CA HIS A 400 -2.85 0.31 18.84
C HIS A 400 -4.10 -0.56 19.02
N ASP A 401 -4.31 -1.50 18.10
CA ASP A 401 -5.48 -2.39 18.12
C ASP A 401 -5.52 -3.24 19.40
N LEU A 402 -4.36 -3.75 19.86
CA LEU A 402 -4.26 -4.49 21.12
C LEU A 402 -4.57 -3.62 22.35
N TYR A 403 -4.18 -2.34 22.32
CA TYR A 403 -4.49 -1.40 23.39
C TYR A 403 -6.01 -1.20 23.52
N HIS A 404 -6.75 -1.02 22.43
CA HIS A 404 -8.21 -0.91 22.51
C HIS A 404 -8.90 -2.25 22.78
N PHE A 405 -8.35 -3.36 22.27
CA PHE A 405 -8.89 -4.71 22.49
C PHE A 405 -8.85 -5.13 23.97
N ALA A 406 -7.87 -4.64 24.74
CA ALA A 406 -7.75 -4.94 26.16
C ALA A 406 -8.93 -4.40 27.01
N GLU A 407 -9.54 -3.29 26.59
CA GLU A 407 -10.63 -2.64 27.33
C GLU A 407 -11.54 -1.85 26.36
N PRO A 408 -12.30 -2.56 25.49
CA PRO A 408 -13.02 -1.92 24.39
C PRO A 408 -14.15 -1.00 24.87
N GLU A 409 -14.81 -1.34 25.97
CA GLU A 409 -15.94 -0.58 26.51
C GLU A 409 -15.55 0.87 26.85
N ASN A 410 -14.50 1.06 27.64
CA ASN A 410 -14.11 2.38 28.12
C ASN A 410 -13.28 3.16 27.08
N ARG A 411 -12.46 2.48 26.26
CA ARG A 411 -11.49 3.15 25.38
C ARG A 411 -12.03 3.56 24.03
N ILE A 412 -12.95 2.80 23.43
CA ILE A 412 -13.46 3.09 22.07
C ILE A 412 -14.99 3.18 22.00
N LEU A 413 -15.75 2.44 22.83
CA LEU A 413 -17.21 2.46 22.75
C LEU A 413 -17.83 3.64 23.52
N LYS A 414 -17.33 3.93 24.73
CA LYS A 414 -17.78 5.03 25.59
C LYS A 414 -16.82 6.23 25.62
N GLY A 415 -15.82 6.26 24.74
CA GLY A 415 -14.85 7.35 24.70
C GLY A 415 -15.50 8.71 24.41
N THR A 416 -14.91 9.79 24.92
CA THR A 416 -15.44 11.15 24.81
C THR A 416 -15.21 11.74 23.41
N VAL A 417 -16.26 12.31 22.82
CA VAL A 417 -16.23 13.06 21.55
C VAL A 417 -16.36 14.55 21.87
N ARG A 418 -15.46 15.39 21.35
CA ARG A 418 -15.45 16.84 21.61
C ARG A 418 -15.75 17.67 20.35
N PRO A 419 -16.35 18.88 20.48
CA PRO A 419 -16.70 19.73 19.34
C PRO A 419 -15.46 20.40 18.70
N PRO A 420 -15.43 20.59 17.37
CA PRO A 420 -14.31 21.23 16.70
C PRO A 420 -14.27 22.76 16.91
N VAL A 421 -13.07 23.34 16.89
CA VAL A 421 -12.82 24.79 16.98
C VAL A 421 -12.40 25.35 15.60
N ILE A 422 -12.84 26.56 15.24
CA ILE A 422 -12.58 27.19 13.93
C ILE A 422 -11.72 28.45 14.09
N SER A 423 -10.72 28.64 13.22
CA SER A 423 -9.91 29.87 13.13
C SER A 423 -10.21 30.63 11.84
N LEU A 424 -10.36 31.96 11.95
CA LEU A 424 -10.62 32.87 10.82
C LEU A 424 -9.37 33.63 10.37
N ARG A 425 -8.18 33.33 10.91
CA ARG A 425 -6.95 34.11 10.70
C ARG A 425 -5.99 33.55 9.64
N ASN A 426 -6.37 32.48 8.95
CA ASN A 426 -5.45 31.80 8.02
C ASN A 426 -5.31 32.55 6.68
N GLU A 427 -4.20 33.26 6.49
CA GLU A 427 -3.90 34.04 5.28
C GLU A 427 -4.02 33.23 3.98
N LYS A 428 -3.53 31.99 3.96
CA LYS A 428 -3.55 31.13 2.76
C LYS A 428 -4.99 30.80 2.34
N ILE A 429 -5.86 30.53 3.31
CA ILE A 429 -7.29 30.29 3.06
C ILE A 429 -7.93 31.59 2.56
N ILE A 430 -7.66 32.71 3.23
CA ILE A 430 -8.23 34.01 2.85
C ILE A 430 -7.79 34.41 1.43
N ILE A 431 -6.52 34.27 1.06
CA ILE A 431 -6.01 34.54 -0.29
C ILE A 431 -6.74 33.68 -1.34
N ARG A 432 -7.04 32.41 -1.05
CA ARG A 432 -7.84 31.58 -1.97
C ARG A 432 -9.26 32.11 -2.12
N HIS A 433 -9.88 32.59 -1.04
CA HIS A 433 -11.19 33.23 -1.11
C HIS A 433 -11.15 34.56 -1.87
N ILE A 434 -10.09 35.36 -1.70
CA ILE A 434 -9.84 36.57 -2.48
C ILE A 434 -9.69 36.21 -3.97
N THR A 435 -8.85 35.23 -4.30
CA THR A 435 -8.66 34.74 -5.68
C THR A 435 -9.94 34.21 -6.28
N ALA A 436 -10.72 33.42 -5.54
CA ALA A 436 -12.01 32.90 -5.99
C ALA A 436 -13.02 34.03 -6.26
N THR A 437 -13.04 35.06 -5.40
CA THR A 437 -13.88 36.25 -5.59
C THR A 437 -13.44 37.03 -6.83
N ALA A 438 -12.15 37.28 -6.96
CA ALA A 438 -11.55 37.97 -8.10
C ALA A 438 -11.84 37.25 -9.42
N LEU A 439 -11.64 35.92 -9.46
CA LEU A 439 -11.97 35.08 -10.61
C LEU A 439 -13.48 35.06 -10.90
N SER A 440 -14.34 35.08 -9.86
CA SER A 440 -15.79 35.16 -10.07
C SER A 440 -16.20 36.45 -10.78
N TYR A 441 -15.55 37.58 -10.50
CA TYR A 441 -15.78 38.83 -11.23
C TYR A 441 -15.21 38.75 -12.65
N PHE A 442 -14.01 38.21 -12.80
CA PHE A 442 -13.38 38.00 -14.11
C PHE A 442 -14.27 37.15 -15.03
N PHE A 443 -14.84 36.05 -14.55
CA PHE A 443 -15.69 35.18 -15.36
C PHE A 443 -17.06 35.77 -15.71
N ARG A 444 -17.53 36.82 -15.00
CA ARG A 444 -18.74 37.55 -15.40
C ARG A 444 -18.50 38.38 -16.65
N ASP A 445 -17.32 39.02 -16.73
CA ASP A 445 -16.95 39.88 -17.85
C ASP A 445 -16.34 39.07 -19.01
N PHE A 446 -15.76 37.89 -18.71
CA PHE A 446 -15.13 36.99 -19.67
C PHE A 446 -15.69 35.56 -19.56
N SER A 447 -16.97 35.38 -19.87
CA SER A 447 -17.67 34.09 -19.71
C SER A 447 -17.07 32.93 -20.51
N ASN A 448 -16.48 33.22 -21.67
CA ASN A 448 -15.76 32.23 -22.50
C ASN A 448 -14.50 31.67 -21.83
N ARG A 449 -13.92 32.38 -20.85
CA ARG A 449 -12.73 31.96 -20.10
C ARG A 449 -13.05 30.93 -19.00
N PHE A 450 -14.32 30.66 -18.71
CA PHE A 450 -14.73 29.75 -17.63
C PHE A 450 -14.89 28.28 -18.06
N ASN A 451 -15.06 28.01 -19.36
CA ASN A 451 -15.48 26.68 -19.81
C ASN A 451 -14.40 25.61 -19.61
N ASN A 452 -13.18 25.89 -20.04
CA ASN A 452 -12.09 24.93 -20.03
C ASN A 452 -10.74 25.64 -19.92
N VAL A 453 -9.66 24.87 -19.76
CA VAL A 453 -8.29 25.35 -19.58
C VAL A 453 -7.79 26.20 -20.75
N GLU A 454 -8.07 25.83 -21.99
CA GLU A 454 -7.75 26.65 -23.18
C GLU A 454 -8.54 27.96 -23.18
N GLY A 455 -9.82 27.92 -22.79
CA GLY A 455 -10.60 29.12 -22.51
C GLY A 455 -9.88 30.00 -21.49
N LEU A 456 -9.56 29.46 -20.31
CA LEU A 456 -8.97 30.18 -19.19
C LEU A 456 -7.65 30.88 -19.54
N PHE A 457 -6.75 30.21 -20.25
CA PHE A 457 -5.41 30.72 -20.54
C PHE A 457 -5.20 31.23 -21.97
N GLY A 458 -6.16 31.04 -22.88
CA GLY A 458 -6.00 31.37 -24.30
C GLY A 458 -5.20 30.32 -25.06
N ASP A 459 -4.38 30.76 -26.02
CA ASP A 459 -3.51 29.85 -26.79
C ASP A 459 -2.53 29.15 -25.85
N LEU A 460 -2.65 27.83 -25.68
CA LEU A 460 -1.78 27.09 -24.76
C LEU A 460 -0.32 27.00 -25.25
N GLU A 461 -0.02 27.25 -26.52
CA GLU A 461 1.37 27.44 -26.99
C GLU A 461 1.91 28.82 -26.59
N HIS A 462 1.06 29.82 -26.42
CA HIS A 462 1.44 31.19 -26.03
C HIS A 462 0.39 31.78 -25.07
N PRO A 463 0.33 31.28 -23.82
CA PRO A 463 -0.78 31.58 -22.93
C PRO A 463 -0.75 33.04 -22.51
N SER A 464 -1.94 33.61 -22.28
CA SER A 464 -2.14 35.01 -21.94
C SER A 464 -3.10 35.22 -20.76
N GLY A 465 -3.53 34.15 -20.09
CA GLY A 465 -4.48 34.21 -18.98
C GLY A 465 -3.96 34.98 -17.77
N VAL A 466 -2.69 34.82 -17.40
CA VAL A 466 -2.08 35.58 -16.29
C VAL A 466 -2.06 37.07 -16.60
N HIS A 467 -1.63 37.43 -17.81
CA HIS A 467 -1.59 38.82 -18.27
C HIS A 467 -3.00 39.43 -18.31
N THR A 468 -3.95 38.72 -18.93
CA THR A 468 -5.33 39.17 -19.08
C THR A 468 -6.02 39.34 -17.71
N LEU A 469 -5.80 38.41 -16.78
CA LEU A 469 -6.32 38.51 -15.43
C LEU A 469 -5.66 39.69 -14.68
N SER A 470 -4.35 39.86 -14.80
CA SER A 470 -3.63 40.99 -14.19
C SER A 470 -4.22 42.33 -14.63
N ASP A 471 -4.41 42.53 -15.94
CA ASP A 471 -5.00 43.77 -16.49
C ASP A 471 -6.42 44.01 -15.97
N PHE A 472 -7.23 42.94 -15.90
CA PHE A 472 -8.58 43.02 -15.36
C PHE A 472 -8.61 43.44 -13.89
N LEU A 473 -7.74 42.84 -13.07
CA LEU A 473 -7.67 43.13 -11.63
C LEU A 473 -7.21 44.56 -11.38
N GLN A 474 -6.23 45.06 -12.15
CA GLN A 474 -5.79 46.45 -12.07
C GLN A 474 -6.91 47.41 -12.46
N LYS A 475 -7.62 47.14 -13.55
CA LYS A 475 -8.75 47.97 -14.03
C LYS A 475 -9.92 48.02 -13.04
N ASN A 476 -10.20 46.93 -12.33
CA ASN A 476 -11.36 46.80 -11.44
C ASN A 476 -11.00 46.88 -9.94
N LYS A 477 -9.78 47.33 -9.61
CA LYS A 477 -9.21 47.29 -8.26
C LYS A 477 -10.16 47.84 -7.19
N ALA A 478 -10.65 49.07 -7.35
CA ALA A 478 -11.49 49.74 -6.35
C ALA A 478 -12.79 48.98 -6.05
N LYS A 479 -13.47 48.47 -7.09
CA LYS A 479 -14.71 47.69 -6.97
C LYS A 479 -14.49 46.34 -6.29
N LEU A 480 -13.36 45.69 -6.59
CA LEU A 480 -13.00 44.42 -5.96
C LEU A 480 -12.64 44.63 -4.49
N GLU A 481 -11.85 45.64 -4.16
CA GLU A 481 -11.47 45.95 -2.78
C GLU A 481 -12.67 46.22 -1.87
N GLU A 482 -13.73 46.86 -2.36
CA GLU A 482 -14.99 47.03 -1.62
C GLU A 482 -15.62 45.69 -1.26
N SER A 483 -15.70 44.76 -2.21
CA SER A 483 -16.24 43.42 -1.98
C SER A 483 -15.35 42.58 -1.05
N LEU A 484 -14.03 42.66 -1.23
CA LEU A 484 -13.08 41.90 -0.43
C LEU A 484 -13.07 42.35 1.04
N LYS A 485 -13.35 43.63 1.35
CA LYS A 485 -13.50 44.11 2.74
C LYS A 485 -14.63 43.41 3.51
N ALA A 486 -15.66 42.93 2.82
CA ALA A 486 -16.75 42.17 3.45
C ALA A 486 -16.38 40.69 3.72
N ILE A 487 -15.38 40.17 3.01
CA ILE A 487 -14.97 38.76 3.06
C ILE A 487 -13.76 38.56 3.99
N VAL A 488 -12.81 39.49 3.94
CA VAL A 488 -11.57 39.43 4.71
C VAL A 488 -11.82 39.95 6.12
N PRO A 489 -11.54 39.16 7.18
CA PRO A 489 -11.65 39.64 8.55
C PRO A 489 -10.86 40.94 8.74
N PRO A 490 -11.40 41.95 9.46
CA PRO A 490 -10.76 43.26 9.59
C PRO A 490 -9.31 43.20 10.10
N GLU A 491 -9.03 42.26 11.00
CA GLU A 491 -7.69 42.01 11.56
C GLU A 491 -6.67 41.48 10.55
N MET A 492 -7.12 40.87 9.44
CA MET A 492 -6.25 40.27 8.40
C MET A 492 -6.04 41.18 7.18
N ALA A 493 -6.75 42.31 7.09
CA ALA A 493 -6.74 43.16 5.91
C ALA A 493 -5.34 43.74 5.59
N ASN A 494 -4.58 44.09 6.62
CA ASN A 494 -3.21 44.61 6.47
C ASN A 494 -2.24 43.51 6.04
N ASN A 495 -2.30 42.34 6.66
CA ASN A 495 -1.44 41.20 6.37
C ASN A 495 -1.50 40.77 4.90
N ILE A 496 -2.70 40.77 4.32
CA ILE A 496 -2.92 40.32 2.94
C ILE A 496 -2.69 41.44 1.92
N GLY A 497 -2.38 42.65 2.40
CA GLY A 497 -2.12 43.81 1.56
C GLY A 497 -3.36 44.25 0.78
N LEU A 498 -4.55 44.16 1.39
CA LEU A 498 -5.83 44.46 0.74
C LEU A 498 -5.88 45.87 0.13
N ASN A 499 -5.09 46.79 0.66
CA ASN A 499 -5.07 48.18 0.22
C ASN A 499 -4.14 48.44 -0.97
N ASN A 500 -3.22 47.53 -1.35
CA ASN A 500 -2.32 47.77 -2.50
C ASN A 500 -1.63 46.55 -3.15
N GLU A 501 -1.42 45.45 -2.43
CA GLU A 501 -0.53 44.36 -2.89
C GLU A 501 -1.23 43.04 -3.17
N TRP A 502 -2.50 42.89 -2.80
CA TRP A 502 -3.25 41.64 -2.92
C TRP A 502 -3.28 41.07 -4.35
N ILE A 503 -3.20 41.91 -5.39
CA ILE A 503 -3.15 41.48 -6.80
C ILE A 503 -1.89 40.63 -7.07
N LYS A 504 -0.74 40.99 -6.47
CA LYS A 504 0.52 40.22 -6.60
C LYS A 504 0.36 38.81 -6.04
N ASN A 505 -0.48 38.65 -5.01
CA ASN A 505 -0.79 37.34 -4.42
C ASN A 505 -1.61 36.45 -5.36
N ILE A 506 -2.23 37.00 -6.42
CA ILE A 506 -3.02 36.25 -7.42
C ILE A 506 -2.27 36.04 -8.73
N VAL A 507 -1.55 37.04 -9.25
CA VAL A 507 -0.88 37.00 -10.58
C VAL A 507 0.64 37.34 -10.60
N GLY A 508 1.30 37.44 -9.45
CA GLY A 508 2.75 37.57 -9.36
C GLY A 508 3.57 36.38 -9.90
N THR A 509 4.89 36.54 -9.91
CA THR A 509 5.87 35.62 -10.53
C THR A 509 5.91 34.23 -9.89
N TYR A 510 5.64 34.12 -8.58
CA TYR A 510 5.67 32.86 -7.83
C TYR A 510 4.34 32.63 -7.11
N ASN A 511 3.31 32.27 -7.87
CA ASN A 511 2.02 31.94 -7.30
C ASN A 511 1.27 30.88 -8.10
N ARG A 512 0.19 30.38 -7.51
CA ARG A 512 -0.50 29.19 -8.02
C ARG A 512 -1.18 29.39 -9.37
N PHE A 513 -1.68 30.59 -9.66
CA PHE A 513 -2.33 30.84 -10.95
C PHE A 513 -1.30 30.91 -12.08
N SER A 514 -0.21 31.67 -11.88
CA SER A 514 0.91 31.76 -12.82
C SER A 514 1.65 30.43 -12.97
N ASP A 515 1.73 29.64 -11.90
CA ASP A 515 2.30 28.30 -11.94
C ASP A 515 1.48 27.34 -12.78
N ALA A 516 0.16 27.40 -12.62
CA ALA A 516 -0.77 26.55 -13.35
C ALA A 516 -0.78 26.87 -14.86
N GLU A 517 -0.72 28.14 -15.25
CA GLU A 517 -0.63 28.54 -16.67
C GLU A 517 0.65 27.99 -17.33
N ALA A 518 1.80 28.27 -16.71
CA ALA A 518 3.09 27.86 -17.24
C ALA A 518 3.21 26.34 -17.33
N GLU A 519 2.67 25.62 -16.33
CA GLU A 519 2.61 24.17 -16.34
C GLU A 519 1.81 23.67 -17.55
N VAL A 520 0.55 24.09 -17.68
CA VAL A 520 -0.32 23.66 -18.78
C VAL A 520 0.30 23.95 -20.15
N SER A 521 0.88 25.13 -20.34
CA SER A 521 1.51 25.50 -21.61
C SER A 521 2.69 24.60 -21.95
N SER A 522 3.58 24.35 -20.97
CA SER A 522 4.68 23.41 -21.12
C SER A 522 4.19 22.02 -21.54
N ASP A 523 3.12 21.55 -20.91
CA ASP A 523 2.59 20.21 -21.14
C ASP A 523 1.99 20.09 -22.54
N PHE A 524 1.22 21.11 -22.93
CA PHE A 524 0.60 21.21 -24.23
C PHE A 524 1.66 21.21 -25.33
N LYS A 525 2.71 22.04 -25.20
CA LYS A 525 3.86 22.09 -26.11
C LYS A 525 4.56 20.74 -26.24
N THR A 526 4.80 20.07 -25.11
CA THR A 526 5.45 18.76 -25.10
C THR A 526 4.64 17.72 -25.87
N VAL A 527 3.33 17.68 -25.65
CA VAL A 527 2.43 16.75 -26.34
C VAL A 527 2.30 17.10 -27.83
N LYS A 528 2.24 18.38 -28.20
CA LYS A 528 2.25 18.84 -29.59
C LYS A 528 3.53 18.48 -30.32
N LYS A 529 4.68 18.57 -29.65
CA LYS A 529 5.96 18.11 -30.20
C LYS A 529 5.94 16.60 -30.45
N LEU A 530 5.51 15.80 -29.47
CA LEU A 530 5.38 14.35 -29.64
C LEU A 530 4.42 13.99 -30.79
N GLN A 531 3.34 14.73 -30.97
CA GLN A 531 2.43 14.55 -32.10
C GLN A 531 3.14 14.69 -33.44
N ARG A 532 3.97 15.73 -33.60
CA ARG A 532 4.78 15.98 -34.81
C ARG A 532 5.81 14.86 -34.99
N ASP A 533 6.58 14.55 -33.94
CA ASP A 533 7.64 13.53 -33.97
C ASP A 533 7.09 12.13 -34.31
N PHE A 534 5.88 11.76 -33.87
CA PHE A 534 5.25 10.47 -34.23
C PHE A 534 4.68 10.49 -35.66
N ALA A 535 4.12 11.62 -36.11
CA ALA A 535 3.63 11.75 -37.48
C ALA A 535 4.79 11.66 -38.49
N ASP A 536 5.93 12.28 -38.19
CA ASP A 536 7.13 12.24 -39.03
C ASP A 536 7.75 10.84 -39.14
N ARG A 537 7.46 9.95 -38.18
CA ARG A 537 7.90 8.54 -38.17
C ARG A 537 6.85 7.57 -38.72
N GLU A 538 5.78 8.09 -39.33
CA GLU A 538 4.63 7.32 -39.82
C GLU A 538 3.93 6.46 -38.73
N ASP A 539 4.13 6.78 -37.44
CA ASP A 539 3.46 6.14 -36.31
C ASP A 539 2.12 6.84 -36.02
N TYR A 540 1.18 6.67 -36.96
CA TYR A 540 -0.13 7.35 -36.93
C TYR A 540 -0.95 7.02 -35.68
N SER A 541 -0.78 5.84 -35.10
CA SER A 541 -1.45 5.43 -33.86
C SER A 541 -0.98 6.26 -32.66
N ASN A 542 0.33 6.47 -32.51
CA ASN A 542 0.85 7.31 -31.43
C ASN A 542 0.65 8.81 -31.70
N ALA A 543 0.64 9.26 -32.96
CA ALA A 543 0.31 10.63 -33.33
C ALA A 543 -1.15 10.99 -32.98
N GLU A 544 -2.11 10.12 -33.30
CA GLU A 544 -3.53 10.30 -32.99
C GLU A 544 -3.79 10.37 -31.48
N TRP A 545 -3.04 9.61 -30.69
CA TRP A 545 -3.09 9.79 -29.24
C TRP A 545 -2.58 11.15 -28.79
N ALA A 546 -1.43 11.60 -29.30
CA ALA A 546 -0.84 12.86 -28.87
C ALA A 546 -1.82 14.01 -29.16
N ARG A 547 -2.52 13.94 -30.31
CA ARG A 547 -3.64 14.83 -30.63
C ARG A 547 -4.76 14.77 -29.59
N ARG A 548 -5.30 13.58 -29.28
CA ARG A 548 -6.36 13.40 -28.25
C ARG A 548 -5.92 13.90 -26.87
N ARG A 549 -4.64 13.74 -26.52
CA ARG A 549 -4.09 14.22 -25.25
C ARG A 549 -4.00 15.74 -25.21
N ALA A 550 -3.55 16.39 -26.28
CA ALA A 550 -3.55 17.84 -26.39
C ALA A 550 -4.98 18.39 -26.24
N GLU A 551 -5.96 17.76 -26.90
CA GLU A 551 -7.37 18.11 -26.75
C GLU A 551 -7.90 17.92 -25.34
N THR A 552 -7.48 16.85 -24.65
CA THR A 552 -7.88 16.60 -23.25
C THR A 552 -7.35 17.69 -22.32
N ILE A 553 -6.10 18.15 -22.52
CA ILE A 553 -5.51 19.24 -21.73
C ILE A 553 -6.27 20.53 -22.00
N ALA A 554 -6.53 20.86 -23.26
CA ALA A 554 -7.24 22.07 -23.66
C ALA A 554 -8.69 22.10 -23.13
N LYS A 555 -9.39 20.97 -23.19
CA LYS A 555 -10.81 20.84 -22.84
C LYS A 555 -11.06 20.44 -21.39
N GLU A 556 -10.03 20.35 -20.53
CA GLU A 556 -10.23 20.12 -19.10
C GLU A 556 -11.10 21.24 -18.50
N ASP A 557 -12.13 20.89 -17.72
CA ASP A 557 -13.02 21.84 -17.05
C ASP A 557 -12.22 22.82 -16.17
N ALA A 558 -12.41 24.13 -16.37
CA ALA A 558 -11.57 25.14 -15.73
C ALA A 558 -11.73 25.15 -14.21
N LEU A 559 -12.95 24.93 -13.70
CA LEU A 559 -13.22 24.90 -12.26
C LEU A 559 -12.51 23.72 -11.59
N SER A 560 -12.60 22.54 -12.21
CA SER A 560 -11.92 21.32 -11.77
C SER A 560 -10.40 21.50 -11.79
N PHE A 561 -9.88 22.13 -12.84
CA PHE A 561 -8.47 22.50 -12.96
C PHE A 561 -8.02 23.45 -11.84
N LEU A 562 -8.71 24.57 -11.64
CA LEU A 562 -8.39 25.58 -10.60
C LEU A 562 -8.41 24.97 -9.20
N SER A 563 -9.37 24.07 -8.93
CA SER A 563 -9.47 23.34 -7.67
C SER A 563 -8.36 22.30 -7.51
N ARG A 564 -8.02 21.56 -8.57
CA ARG A 564 -6.92 20.58 -8.59
C ARG A 564 -5.56 21.24 -8.37
N LYS A 565 -5.35 22.43 -8.94
CA LYS A 565 -4.18 23.29 -8.71
C LYS A 565 -4.24 24.08 -7.41
N ALA A 566 -5.32 23.93 -6.64
CA ALA A 566 -5.55 24.60 -5.36
C ALA A 566 -5.32 26.12 -5.42
N ILE A 567 -5.74 26.73 -6.54
CA ILE A 567 -5.81 28.18 -6.76
C ILE A 567 -7.03 28.76 -6.02
N ILE A 568 -8.13 28.02 -6.05
CA ILE A 568 -9.37 28.33 -5.34
C ILE A 568 -9.60 27.34 -4.19
N PRO A 569 -10.48 27.66 -3.23
CA PRO A 569 -10.95 26.72 -2.21
C PRO A 569 -11.40 25.37 -2.79
N LYS A 570 -11.03 24.28 -2.11
CA LYS A 570 -11.56 22.93 -2.36
C LYS A 570 -12.25 22.45 -1.09
N TYR A 571 -13.40 21.77 -1.22
CA TYR A 571 -14.05 21.08 -0.10
C TYR A 571 -13.02 20.13 0.55
N GLY A 572 -12.52 20.49 1.74
CA GLY A 572 -11.52 19.73 2.51
C GLY A 572 -10.14 20.37 2.71
N PHE A 573 -9.90 21.60 2.21
CA PHE A 573 -8.72 22.48 2.40
C PHE A 573 -7.39 21.88 2.93
N PRO A 574 -6.66 21.04 2.18
CA PRO A 574 -5.22 20.96 2.34
C PRO A 574 -4.57 22.11 1.55
N VAL A 575 -3.49 22.68 2.08
CA VAL A 575 -2.82 23.80 1.42
C VAL A 575 -1.91 23.29 0.29
N ASP A 576 -1.06 22.29 0.54
CA ASP A 576 0.04 21.93 -0.36
C ASP A 576 -0.16 20.56 -1.00
N VAL A 577 -1.25 20.38 -1.77
CA VAL A 577 -1.55 19.11 -2.47
C VAL A 577 -0.76 18.99 -3.76
N VAL A 578 -0.12 17.83 -3.96
CA VAL A 578 0.50 17.41 -5.23
C VAL A 578 -0.09 16.09 -5.74
N GLU A 579 0.12 15.84 -7.02
CA GLU A 579 -0.41 14.70 -7.75
C GLU A 579 0.71 13.72 -8.14
N LEU A 580 0.39 12.43 -8.18
CA LEU A 580 1.13 11.44 -8.96
C LEU A 580 0.43 11.25 -10.31
N ASP A 581 0.94 11.91 -11.33
CA ASP A 581 0.32 11.96 -12.67
C ASP A 581 0.46 10.60 -13.37
N THR A 582 -0.68 9.95 -13.60
CA THR A 582 -0.82 8.69 -14.35
C THR A 582 -1.17 8.91 -15.82
N HIS A 583 -1.80 10.05 -16.15
CA HIS A 583 -2.42 10.32 -17.44
C HIS A 583 -1.42 10.72 -18.53
N ARG A 584 -0.31 11.36 -18.16
CA ARG A 584 0.71 11.77 -19.16
C ARG A 584 1.48 10.63 -19.76
N THR A 585 1.56 9.50 -19.06
CA THR A 585 2.40 8.40 -19.47
C THR A 585 1.59 7.15 -19.84
N GLN A 586 0.39 6.95 -19.28
CA GLN A 586 -0.40 5.73 -19.50
C GLN A 586 -1.74 5.99 -20.19
N LYS A 587 -1.95 5.38 -21.37
CA LYS A 587 -3.15 5.46 -22.22
C LYS A 587 -4.13 4.31 -21.94
N THR A 588 -4.56 4.15 -20.71
CA THR A 588 -5.44 3.03 -20.32
C THR A 588 -6.73 3.58 -19.72
N SER A 589 -7.87 2.91 -19.94
CA SER A 589 -9.12 3.23 -19.23
C SER A 589 -8.89 3.41 -17.72
N GLU A 590 -8.03 2.56 -17.17
CA GLU A 590 -7.70 2.51 -15.75
C GLU A 590 -6.97 3.76 -15.25
N SER A 591 -6.27 4.52 -16.10
CA SER A 591 -5.60 5.75 -15.67
C SER A 591 -6.58 6.90 -15.50
N VAL A 592 -7.67 6.91 -16.28
CA VAL A 592 -8.75 7.92 -16.17
C VAL A 592 -9.63 7.67 -14.95
N GLU A 593 -9.71 6.44 -14.47
CA GLU A 593 -10.54 6.05 -13.32
C GLU A 593 -9.91 6.36 -11.94
N VAL A 594 -8.68 6.89 -11.90
CA VAL A 594 -7.95 7.19 -10.65
C VAL A 594 -7.49 8.65 -10.58
N SER A 595 -7.47 9.22 -9.38
CA SER A 595 -6.94 10.55 -9.08
C SER A 595 -6.02 10.50 -7.85
N LEU A 596 -4.71 10.40 -8.07
CA LEU A 596 -3.72 10.14 -7.02
C LEU A 596 -3.17 11.43 -6.43
N GLN A 597 -3.85 11.98 -5.43
CA GLN A 597 -3.50 13.26 -4.79
C GLN A 597 -3.14 13.12 -3.31
N ARG A 598 -2.09 13.83 -2.88
CA ARG A 598 -1.60 13.87 -1.49
C ARG A 598 -1.05 15.24 -1.10
N ASP A 599 -1.15 15.56 0.18
CA ASP A 599 -0.38 16.65 0.78
C ASP A 599 1.12 16.39 0.57
N LEU A 600 1.88 17.42 0.21
CA LEU A 600 3.28 17.34 -0.19
C LEU A 600 4.16 16.76 0.92
N SER A 601 3.87 17.06 2.19
CA SER A 601 4.57 16.50 3.34
C SER A 601 4.50 14.96 3.41
N ILE A 602 3.42 14.37 2.89
CA ILE A 602 3.19 12.92 2.81
C ILE A 602 3.65 12.39 1.44
N ALA A 603 3.41 13.15 0.38
CA ALA A 603 3.71 12.75 -0.99
C ALA A 603 5.21 12.49 -1.22
N ILE A 604 6.10 13.24 -0.57
CA ILE A 604 7.55 13.02 -0.68
C ILE A 604 8.02 11.64 -0.17
N ALA A 605 7.17 10.89 0.54
CA ALA A 605 7.41 9.49 0.88
C ALA A 605 6.48 8.52 0.14
N GLU A 606 5.17 8.80 0.03
CA GLU A 606 4.21 7.89 -0.64
C GLU A 606 4.39 7.87 -2.17
N PHE A 607 4.73 9.00 -2.79
CA PHE A 607 4.94 9.15 -4.22
C PHE A 607 6.41 9.25 -4.60
N ALA A 608 7.34 9.09 -3.64
CA ALA A 608 8.77 9.08 -3.92
C ALA A 608 9.10 8.06 -5.03
N PRO A 609 10.09 8.32 -5.90
CA PRO A 609 10.41 7.42 -7.01
C PRO A 609 10.60 5.98 -6.54
N THR A 610 10.13 5.03 -7.35
CA THR A 610 10.06 3.58 -7.09
C THR A 610 9.08 3.14 -5.99
N SER A 611 8.34 4.07 -5.37
CA SER A 611 7.23 3.71 -4.49
C SER A 611 6.11 3.08 -5.31
N LYS A 612 5.41 2.14 -4.68
CA LYS A 612 4.25 1.48 -5.25
C LYS A 612 3.02 1.89 -4.45
N LEU A 613 1.87 1.82 -5.08
CA LEU A 613 0.57 2.07 -4.47
C LEU A 613 -0.50 1.27 -5.19
N ILE A 614 -1.60 0.99 -4.49
CA ILE A 614 -2.76 0.30 -5.03
C ILE A 614 -3.90 1.30 -5.16
N ALA A 615 -4.50 1.35 -6.34
CA ALA A 615 -5.71 2.09 -6.63
C ALA A 615 -6.48 1.40 -7.78
N ASN A 616 -7.80 1.32 -7.64
CA ASN A 616 -8.76 0.67 -8.52
C ASN A 616 -8.33 -0.75 -8.94
N LYS A 617 -7.97 -1.58 -7.95
CA LYS A 617 -7.46 -2.97 -8.14
C LYS A 617 -6.19 -3.07 -9.00
N LYS A 618 -5.44 -1.98 -9.17
CA LYS A 618 -4.17 -1.95 -9.90
C LYS A 618 -3.03 -1.45 -9.02
N GLU A 619 -1.83 -1.97 -9.26
CA GLU A 619 -0.56 -1.53 -8.68
C GLU A 619 0.11 -0.49 -9.59
N TRP A 620 0.21 0.74 -9.09
CA TRP A 620 0.87 1.87 -9.75
C TRP A 620 2.26 2.07 -9.16
N THR A 621 3.24 2.41 -10.00
CA THR A 621 4.62 2.65 -9.56
C THR A 621 5.05 4.06 -9.92
N SER A 622 5.44 4.85 -8.92
CA SER A 622 6.05 6.16 -9.12
C SER A 622 7.40 6.01 -9.81
N TYR A 623 7.66 6.82 -10.83
CA TYR A 623 8.87 6.77 -11.64
C TYR A 623 9.81 7.96 -11.39
N GLY A 624 9.27 9.15 -11.11
CA GLY A 624 10.07 10.35 -11.01
C GLY A 624 9.31 11.58 -10.51
N ILE A 625 10.02 12.70 -10.48
CA ILE A 625 9.51 14.02 -10.15
C ILE A 625 9.11 14.74 -11.44
N LYS A 626 7.98 15.44 -11.42
CA LYS A 626 7.48 16.19 -12.58
C LYS A 626 8.34 17.41 -12.88
N LYS A 627 8.83 17.49 -14.11
CA LYS A 627 9.52 18.67 -14.63
C LYS A 627 8.59 19.50 -15.53
N VAL A 628 8.68 20.82 -15.42
CA VAL A 628 7.93 21.79 -16.22
C VAL A 628 8.94 22.60 -17.05
N ALA A 629 8.68 22.80 -18.34
CA ALA A 629 9.58 23.54 -19.22
C ALA A 629 9.75 24.99 -18.75
N GLY A 630 11.00 25.48 -18.76
CA GLY A 630 11.32 26.84 -18.30
C GLY A 630 11.27 27.04 -16.78
N LYS A 631 10.95 26.00 -15.99
CA LYS A 631 10.96 26.03 -14.53
C LYS A 631 11.89 24.96 -13.96
N GLU A 632 12.59 25.32 -12.89
CA GLU A 632 13.39 24.40 -12.10
C GLU A 632 12.74 24.14 -10.75
N TRP A 633 13.01 22.97 -10.17
CA TRP A 633 12.52 22.67 -8.82
C TRP A 633 13.24 23.56 -7.81
N PRO A 634 12.57 24.00 -6.73
CA PRO A 634 13.28 24.57 -5.59
C PRO A 634 14.27 23.54 -5.03
N ARG A 635 15.52 23.98 -4.87
CA ARG A 635 16.61 23.16 -4.32
C ARG A 635 17.27 23.92 -3.19
N LYS A 636 17.55 23.21 -2.09
CA LYS A 636 18.33 23.75 -0.98
C LYS A 636 19.38 22.76 -0.51
N CYS A 637 20.46 23.32 0.00
CA CYS A 637 21.46 22.57 0.73
C CYS A 637 21.04 22.48 2.19
N TYR A 638 21.41 21.39 2.85
CA TYR A 638 21.17 21.21 4.27
C TYR A 638 22.33 20.49 4.94
N ARG A 639 22.48 20.74 6.24
CA ARG A 639 23.34 19.97 7.13
C ARG A 639 22.48 19.33 8.20
N ARG A 640 22.63 18.02 8.38
CA ARG A 640 21.92 17.29 9.43
C ARG A 640 22.82 16.38 10.26
N CYS A 641 22.64 16.38 11.56
CA CYS A 641 23.24 15.40 12.46
C CYS A 641 22.27 14.27 12.83
N SER A 642 22.69 13.02 12.70
CA SER A 642 21.90 11.86 13.15
C SER A 642 21.89 11.64 14.66
N ARG A 643 22.77 12.30 15.41
CA ARG A 643 22.94 12.09 16.86
C ARG A 643 22.32 13.20 17.71
N HIS A 644 22.51 14.46 17.31
CA HIS A 644 22.06 15.63 18.07
C HIS A 644 20.85 16.34 17.44
N ASN A 645 20.31 15.82 16.34
CA ASN A 645 19.21 16.41 15.57
C ASN A 645 19.45 17.83 15.02
N LEU A 646 20.71 18.29 14.95
CA LEU A 646 21.06 19.53 14.26
C LEU A 646 20.48 19.51 12.84
N PHE A 647 19.78 20.56 12.46
CA PHE A 647 19.29 20.76 11.10
C PHE A 647 19.43 22.23 10.71
N ILE A 648 20.21 22.50 9.66
CA ILE A 648 20.37 23.84 9.09
C ILE A 648 20.18 23.73 7.57
N SER A 649 19.49 24.68 6.95
CA SER A 649 19.28 24.73 5.50
C SER A 649 19.66 26.09 4.92
N TRP A 650 20.20 26.11 3.70
CA TRP A 650 20.58 27.33 2.97
C TRP A 650 20.36 27.18 1.47
N SER A 651 20.31 28.29 0.76
CA SER A 651 20.10 28.28 -0.70
C SER A 651 21.35 27.81 -1.44
N LEU A 652 21.17 27.18 -2.60
CA LEU A 652 22.29 26.84 -3.48
C LEU A 652 23.08 28.10 -3.85
N GLY A 653 24.41 28.02 -3.78
CA GLY A 653 25.31 29.13 -4.07
C GLY A 653 25.65 30.04 -2.88
N GLN A 654 24.92 29.94 -1.76
CA GLN A 654 25.31 30.60 -0.51
C GLN A 654 26.44 29.86 0.20
N THR A 655 27.28 30.60 0.94
CA THR A 655 28.32 30.01 1.79
C THR A 655 27.70 29.09 2.83
N ALA A 656 28.19 27.85 2.90
CA ALA A 656 27.69 26.89 3.88
C ALA A 656 27.93 27.41 5.31
N PRO A 657 26.93 27.35 6.20
CA PRO A 657 27.10 27.71 7.61
C PRO A 657 28.27 26.94 8.23
N SER A 658 29.05 27.56 9.11
CA SER A 658 30.20 26.92 9.78
C SER A 658 29.79 25.98 10.90
N GLU A 659 28.56 26.13 11.41
CA GLU A 659 28.05 25.37 12.55
C GLU A 659 28.06 23.87 12.28
N ARG A 660 28.74 23.13 13.16
CA ARG A 660 28.79 21.66 13.19
C ARG A 660 28.79 21.21 14.64
N CYS A 661 27.87 20.33 14.99
CA CYS A 661 27.81 19.77 16.34
C CYS A 661 28.81 18.62 16.55
N CYS A 662 29.07 17.79 15.53
CA CYS A 662 29.98 16.64 15.58
C CYS A 662 30.26 16.05 14.19
N SER A 663 31.06 14.98 14.11
CA SER A 663 31.41 14.25 12.88
C SER A 663 30.22 13.59 12.16
N TYR A 664 29.09 13.39 12.86
CA TYR A 664 27.86 12.83 12.27
C TYR A 664 26.99 13.90 11.57
N ALA A 665 27.40 15.16 11.58
CA ALA A 665 26.73 16.23 10.84
C ALA A 665 27.15 16.21 9.36
N ASN A 666 26.25 15.75 8.50
CA ASN A 666 26.50 15.55 7.07
C ASN A 666 25.72 16.56 6.23
N ASP A 667 26.35 17.00 5.15
CA ASP A 667 25.75 17.89 4.17
C ASP A 667 25.02 17.08 3.09
N GLY A 668 23.92 17.65 2.59
CA GLY A 668 23.13 17.09 1.51
C GLY A 668 22.36 18.18 0.77
N THR A 669 21.61 17.75 -0.22
CA THR A 669 20.73 18.62 -1.01
C THR A 669 19.36 17.97 -1.05
N TYR A 670 18.30 18.75 -0.92
CA TYR A 670 16.94 18.27 -1.17
C TYR A 670 16.24 19.07 -2.27
N ILE A 671 15.31 18.40 -2.92
CA ILE A 671 14.41 18.95 -3.94
C ILE A 671 13.01 19.07 -3.33
N VAL A 672 12.33 20.18 -3.57
CA VAL A 672 10.90 20.34 -3.28
C VAL A 672 10.10 19.99 -4.54
N PRO A 673 9.40 18.84 -4.59
CA PRO A 673 8.69 18.40 -5.79
C PRO A 673 7.32 19.10 -5.90
N GLN A 674 7.34 20.44 -5.98
CA GLN A 674 6.12 21.27 -5.97
C GLN A 674 5.20 21.03 -7.19
N PHE A 675 5.77 20.57 -8.31
CA PHE A 675 5.01 20.22 -9.50
C PHE A 675 4.41 18.79 -9.43
N GLY A 676 4.73 18.03 -8.39
CA GLY A 676 4.26 16.66 -8.20
C GLY A 676 5.17 15.59 -8.80
N PHE A 677 4.59 14.41 -8.98
CA PHE A 677 5.26 13.16 -9.36
C PHE A 677 4.58 12.57 -10.61
N LEU A 678 5.17 11.51 -11.16
CA LEU A 678 4.66 10.86 -12.36
C LEU A 678 5.01 9.37 -12.44
N THR A 679 4.17 8.60 -13.12
CA THR A 679 4.43 7.20 -13.50
C THR A 679 5.16 7.12 -14.85
N ASN A 680 5.68 5.95 -15.22
CA ASN A 680 6.19 5.70 -16.58
C ASN A 680 5.08 5.17 -17.52
N ARG A 681 5.39 4.89 -18.79
CA ARG A 681 4.43 4.37 -19.77
C ARG A 681 3.99 2.91 -19.58
N GLN A 682 4.55 2.20 -18.60
CA GLN A 682 4.24 0.78 -18.40
C GLN A 682 2.83 0.65 -17.80
N LYS A 683 1.97 -0.19 -18.40
CA LYS A 683 0.63 -0.46 -17.86
C LYS A 683 0.69 -0.86 -16.38
N PRO A 684 -0.29 -0.43 -15.57
CA PRO A 684 -0.29 -0.77 -14.15
C PRO A 684 -0.55 -2.27 -14.01
N LYS A 685 0.10 -2.89 -13.03
CA LYS A 685 0.05 -4.36 -12.85
C LYS A 685 -1.11 -4.73 -11.95
N GLU A 686 -1.51 -6.00 -11.95
CA GLU A 686 -2.37 -6.50 -10.87
C GLU A 686 -1.56 -6.58 -9.57
N PRO A 687 -2.16 -6.21 -8.41
CA PRO A 687 -1.55 -6.42 -7.12
C PRO A 687 -1.25 -7.90 -6.90
N LYS A 688 -0.17 -8.19 -6.17
CA LYS A 688 0.16 -9.56 -5.74
C LYS A 688 0.18 -9.72 -4.22
N ALA A 689 0.42 -8.62 -3.51
CA ALA A 689 0.55 -8.56 -2.07
C ALA A 689 0.32 -7.12 -1.59
N ARG A 690 0.33 -6.93 -0.27
CA ARG A 690 0.38 -5.59 0.31
C ARG A 690 1.65 -4.89 -0.13
N VAL A 691 1.52 -3.63 -0.52
CA VAL A 691 2.68 -2.80 -0.84
C VAL A 691 3.37 -2.35 0.45
N PRO A 692 4.68 -2.60 0.62
CA PRO A 692 5.41 -2.15 1.79
C PRO A 692 5.61 -0.63 1.75
N ARG A 693 5.44 0.05 2.90
CA ARG A 693 5.93 1.42 3.08
C ARG A 693 7.46 1.40 3.13
N VAL A 694 8.10 1.89 2.08
CA VAL A 694 9.57 1.86 1.96
C VAL A 694 10.23 3.11 2.56
N PHE A 695 9.51 4.24 2.56
CA PHE A 695 10.05 5.54 2.92
C PHE A 695 9.26 6.18 4.05
N THR A 696 9.93 7.03 4.81
CA THR A 696 9.38 7.77 5.96
C THR A 696 9.83 9.22 5.87
N THR A 697 9.01 10.12 6.39
CA THR A 697 9.34 11.54 6.50
C THR A 697 9.74 11.92 7.92
N ARG A 698 10.49 13.01 8.07
CA ARG A 698 10.89 13.57 9.38
C ARG A 698 10.78 15.09 9.38
N PRO A 699 10.09 15.70 10.36
CA PRO A 699 10.02 17.15 10.51
C PRO A 699 11.26 17.68 11.25
N TYR A 700 11.80 18.79 10.75
CA TYR A 700 12.90 19.52 11.35
C TYR A 700 12.52 20.99 11.49
N PHE A 701 12.90 21.59 12.61
CA PHE A 701 12.78 23.01 12.85
C PHE A 701 14.04 23.72 12.36
N VAL A 702 13.87 24.73 11.49
CA VAL A 702 15.00 25.51 10.95
C VAL A 702 15.27 26.74 11.80
N GLY A 703 14.22 27.44 12.22
CA GLY A 703 14.32 28.70 12.96
C GLY A 703 13.02 29.48 12.95
N LEU A 704 12.94 30.49 13.82
CA LEU A 704 11.83 31.44 13.84
C LEU A 704 11.95 32.42 12.68
N THR A 705 10.81 32.92 12.22
CA THR A 705 10.72 33.95 11.18
C THR A 705 10.25 35.26 11.81
N GLY A 706 10.97 36.35 11.56
CA GLY A 706 10.68 37.66 12.16
C GLY A 706 11.51 37.98 13.40
N ALA A 707 11.05 38.94 14.21
CA ALA A 707 11.74 39.39 15.41
C ALA A 707 11.77 38.28 16.49
N SER A 708 12.83 38.26 17.31
CA SER A 708 12.96 37.33 18.42
C SER A 708 11.77 37.47 19.38
N PRO A 709 10.97 36.41 19.59
CA PRO A 709 9.81 36.49 20.49
C PRO A 709 10.26 36.67 21.93
N ASN A 710 9.39 37.28 22.74
CA ASN A 710 9.63 37.34 24.18
C ASN A 710 9.66 35.93 24.77
N GLU A 711 10.48 35.74 25.80
CA GLU A 711 10.47 34.51 26.60
C GLU A 711 9.52 34.65 27.79
N ILE A 712 8.89 33.55 28.19
CA ILE A 712 8.11 33.43 29.42
C ILE A 712 8.83 32.44 30.34
N ASP A 713 9.10 32.88 31.56
CA ASP A 713 9.74 32.03 32.57
C ASP A 713 8.67 31.40 33.49
N PHE A 714 8.67 30.07 33.50
CA PHE A 714 7.86 29.23 34.38
C PHE A 714 8.78 28.35 35.26
N MET A 715 9.75 28.99 35.93
CA MET A 715 10.69 28.39 36.87
C MET A 715 11.62 27.36 36.21
N ALA A 716 11.25 26.07 36.28
CA ALA A 716 12.00 24.97 35.67
C ALA A 716 11.78 24.88 34.15
N ILE A 717 10.88 25.70 33.60
CA ILE A 717 10.51 25.72 32.18
C ILE A 717 10.66 27.14 31.65
N LYS A 718 11.35 27.29 30.53
CA LYS A 718 11.35 28.53 29.74
C LYS A 718 10.62 28.30 28.43
N LEU A 719 9.68 29.17 28.12
CA LEU A 719 8.96 29.18 26.85
C LEU A 719 9.47 30.32 25.97
N THR A 720 9.75 30.01 24.71
CA THR A 720 9.74 31.04 23.65
C THR A 720 8.32 31.13 23.14
N LYS A 721 7.73 32.34 23.18
CA LYS A 721 6.34 32.57 22.74
C LYS A 721 6.06 32.01 21.35
N ALA A 722 4.82 31.63 21.12
CA ALA A 722 4.37 31.09 19.86
C ALA A 722 4.60 32.13 18.77
N SER A 723 5.30 31.73 17.72
CA SER A 723 5.65 32.61 16.62
C SER A 723 5.80 31.82 15.33
N PRO A 724 5.64 32.47 14.17
CA PRO A 724 5.84 31.82 12.89
C PRO A 724 7.26 31.24 12.79
N GLY A 725 7.37 29.92 12.63
CA GLY A 725 8.61 29.18 12.51
C GLY A 725 8.68 28.41 11.20
N GLN A 726 9.88 28.34 10.62
CA GLN A 726 10.14 27.59 9.40
C GLN A 726 10.41 26.12 9.73
N MET A 727 9.58 25.24 9.14
CA MET A 727 9.67 23.80 9.25
C MET A 727 10.08 23.18 7.91
N VAL A 728 10.88 22.11 7.97
CA VAL A 728 11.24 21.29 6.81
C VAL A 728 10.95 19.84 7.11
N VAL A 729 10.14 19.22 6.27
CA VAL A 729 9.89 17.77 6.32
C VAL A 729 10.72 17.10 5.23
N LEU A 730 11.60 16.19 5.61
CA LEU A 730 12.48 15.46 4.68
C LEU A 730 12.14 13.98 4.56
N CYS A 731 12.24 13.49 3.33
CA CYS A 731 12.38 12.08 3.00
C CYS A 731 13.81 11.84 2.49
N GLU A 732 14.63 11.14 3.28
CA GLU A 732 16.04 10.87 2.97
C GLU A 732 16.24 9.51 2.27
N GLY A 733 15.18 8.94 1.71
CA GLY A 733 15.21 7.61 1.10
C GLY A 733 15.44 6.48 2.11
N ARG A 734 15.72 5.27 1.60
CA ARG A 734 15.89 4.08 2.45
C ARG A 734 17.22 4.16 3.19
N ARG A 735 17.18 4.14 4.54
CA ARG A 735 18.37 4.22 5.41
C ARG A 735 19.26 5.46 5.13
N GLY A 736 18.65 6.58 4.71
CA GLY A 736 19.39 7.82 4.42
C GLY A 736 20.17 7.82 3.10
N GLY A 737 19.93 6.85 2.20
CA GLY A 737 20.62 6.76 0.91
C GLY A 737 20.23 7.83 -0.13
N GLY A 738 19.19 8.62 0.12
CA GLY A 738 18.64 9.59 -0.82
C GLY A 738 17.99 8.93 -2.05
N PHE A 739 17.80 9.75 -3.07
CA PHE A 739 17.26 9.38 -4.39
C PHE A 739 18.20 9.89 -5.48
N TYR A 740 18.34 9.13 -6.55
CA TYR A 740 19.06 9.54 -7.75
C TYR A 740 18.06 10.11 -8.75
N ILE A 741 18.04 11.44 -8.92
CA ILE A 741 17.08 12.15 -9.76
C ILE A 741 17.81 12.74 -10.98
N CYS A 742 17.23 12.57 -12.17
CA CYS A 742 17.73 13.18 -13.39
C CYS A 742 17.37 14.66 -13.45
N SER A 743 18.36 15.54 -13.53
CA SER A 743 18.15 16.99 -13.61
C SER A 743 17.42 17.41 -14.88
N GLN A 744 17.53 16.65 -15.97
CA GLN A 744 16.91 16.98 -17.25
C GLN A 744 15.46 16.48 -17.39
N CYS A 745 15.19 15.22 -17.04
CA CYS A 745 13.87 14.60 -17.29
C CYS A 745 13.07 14.25 -16.03
N GLY A 746 13.66 14.39 -14.83
CA GLY A 746 12.98 14.10 -13.56
C GLY A 746 12.85 12.61 -13.20
N ALA A 747 13.33 11.69 -14.03
CA ALA A 747 13.36 10.26 -13.70
C ALA A 747 14.13 10.01 -12.39
N GLY A 748 13.60 9.14 -11.53
CA GLY A 748 14.13 8.92 -10.19
C GLY A 748 14.35 7.45 -9.82
N PHE A 749 15.45 7.16 -9.13
CA PHE A 749 15.84 5.80 -8.76
C PHE A 749 16.38 5.72 -7.32
N ARG A 750 16.34 4.52 -6.72
CA ARG A 750 16.99 4.26 -5.42
C ARG A 750 18.50 4.06 -5.53
N GLU A 751 18.94 3.57 -6.68
CA GLU A 751 20.33 3.23 -6.97
C GLU A 751 20.78 3.99 -8.22
N ARG A 752 22.07 4.32 -8.28
CA ARG A 752 22.64 5.01 -9.42
C ARG A 752 22.62 4.10 -10.64
N LYS A 753 21.98 4.54 -11.72
CA LYS A 753 21.99 3.85 -13.01
C LYS A 753 22.97 4.53 -13.97
N SER A 754 23.63 3.74 -14.82
CA SER A 754 24.50 4.25 -15.90
C SER A 754 23.69 4.83 -17.06
N SER A 755 22.51 4.26 -17.35
CA SER A 755 21.56 4.75 -18.34
C SER A 755 20.14 4.67 -17.81
N HIS A 756 19.26 5.54 -18.33
CA HIS A 756 17.85 5.53 -17.99
C HIS A 756 16.98 6.07 -19.12
N GLU A 757 15.70 5.73 -19.05
CA GLU A 757 14.67 6.29 -19.92
C GLU A 757 14.02 7.50 -19.24
N ASN A 758 13.62 8.49 -20.03
CA ASN A 758 12.72 9.53 -19.57
C ASN A 758 11.34 8.90 -19.24
N PRO A 759 10.45 9.63 -18.57
CA PRO A 759 9.14 9.09 -18.23
C PRO A 759 8.25 8.67 -19.42
N TYR A 760 8.57 9.18 -20.61
CA TYR A 760 7.89 8.90 -21.87
C TYR A 760 8.51 7.72 -22.64
N GLY A 761 9.46 6.99 -22.03
CA GLY A 761 10.05 5.77 -22.58
C GLY A 761 11.19 5.98 -23.57
N GLU A 762 11.74 7.20 -23.66
CA GLU A 762 12.86 7.50 -24.56
C GLU A 762 14.18 7.55 -23.79
N LYS A 763 15.30 7.22 -24.44
CA LYS A 763 16.62 7.32 -23.78
C LYS A 763 16.94 8.77 -23.41
N CYS A 764 17.36 9.00 -22.16
CA CYS A 764 17.77 10.31 -21.67
C CYS A 764 19.29 10.38 -21.50
N THR A 765 19.88 11.50 -21.92
CA THR A 765 21.33 11.79 -21.76
C THR A 765 21.65 12.57 -20.48
N GLY A 766 20.64 12.91 -19.67
CA GLY A 766 20.81 13.66 -18.44
C GLY A 766 21.55 12.89 -17.35
N SER A 767 22.16 13.64 -16.43
CA SER A 767 22.89 13.09 -15.29
C SER A 767 21.97 12.85 -14.09
N LEU A 768 22.23 11.76 -13.36
CA LEU A 768 21.57 11.46 -12.09
C LEU A 768 22.34 12.08 -10.92
N GLU A 769 21.64 12.85 -10.10
CA GLU A 769 22.19 13.48 -8.90
C GLU A 769 21.54 12.90 -7.65
N ARG A 770 22.35 12.71 -6.59
CA ARG A 770 21.85 12.20 -5.31
C ARG A 770 21.25 13.34 -4.50
N VAL A 771 19.96 13.24 -4.19
CA VAL A 771 19.19 14.25 -3.46
C VAL A 771 18.21 13.61 -2.48
N SER A 772 17.81 14.33 -1.45
CA SER A 772 16.63 14.02 -0.63
C SER A 772 15.39 14.69 -1.22
N LEU A 773 14.19 14.29 -0.81
CA LEU A 773 12.96 15.01 -1.12
C LEU A 773 12.52 15.79 0.10
N GLY A 774 12.06 17.02 -0.08
CA GLY A 774 11.69 17.91 1.01
C GLY A 774 10.39 18.67 0.76
N HIS A 775 9.81 19.13 1.86
CA HIS A 775 8.71 20.09 1.87
C HIS A 775 9.01 21.15 2.93
N GLU A 776 8.87 22.42 2.57
CA GLU A 776 9.05 23.54 3.49
C GLU A 776 7.72 24.22 3.72
N PHE A 777 7.45 24.55 4.98
CA PHE A 777 6.28 25.34 5.35
C PHE A 777 6.59 26.18 6.59
N ILE A 778 5.85 27.27 6.74
CA ILE A 778 5.83 28.08 7.95
C ILE A 778 4.59 27.69 8.75
N THR A 779 4.71 27.59 10.05
CA THR A 779 3.60 27.32 10.98
C THR A 779 3.85 28.01 12.31
N ASP A 780 2.85 28.06 13.18
CA ASP A 780 3.03 28.54 14.55
C ASP A 780 3.84 27.51 15.34
N VAL A 781 4.90 28.00 15.99
CA VAL A 781 5.86 27.19 16.74
C VAL A 781 6.03 27.78 18.12
N LEU A 782 5.94 26.95 19.16
CA LEU A 782 6.29 27.26 20.54
C LEU A 782 7.48 26.39 20.95
N GLN A 783 8.52 27.01 21.49
CA GLN A 783 9.69 26.28 22.00
C GLN A 783 9.64 26.18 23.51
N ILE A 784 9.92 24.99 24.02
CA ILE A 784 9.88 24.66 25.44
C ILE A 784 11.25 24.14 25.85
N ARG A 785 11.90 24.87 26.77
CA ARG A 785 13.17 24.47 27.37
C ARG A 785 12.92 24.02 28.80
N PHE A 786 13.39 22.82 29.11
CA PHE A 786 13.35 22.28 30.46
C PHE A 786 14.73 22.42 31.11
N LEU A 787 14.77 23.04 32.30
CA LEU A 787 16.02 23.44 32.96
C LEU A 787 16.51 22.45 34.02
N LEU A 788 15.71 21.43 34.38
CA LEU A 788 16.13 20.40 35.34
C LEU A 788 17.00 19.34 34.68
N GLU A 789 17.95 18.79 35.44
CA GLU A 789 18.85 17.71 35.00
C GLU A 789 18.12 16.41 34.66
N LEU A 790 18.74 15.56 33.85
CA LEU A 790 18.18 14.27 33.46
C LEU A 790 17.98 13.36 34.68
N PRO A 791 16.87 12.60 34.74
CA PRO A 791 16.54 11.76 35.90
C PRO A 791 17.46 10.54 36.07
N GLN A 792 18.30 10.18 35.09
CA GLN A 792 19.23 9.03 35.16
C GLN A 792 20.50 9.27 34.29
N GLU A 793 21.68 8.90 34.81
CA GLU A 793 23.01 9.11 34.17
C GLU A 793 23.17 8.48 32.77
N ASN A 794 22.45 7.38 32.48
CA ASN A 794 22.57 6.64 31.20
C ASN A 794 21.48 7.00 30.16
N THR A 795 20.75 8.10 30.33
CA THR A 795 19.69 8.49 29.39
C THR A 795 20.23 9.40 28.29
N GLU A 796 20.11 8.99 27.03
CA GLU A 796 20.40 9.87 25.89
C GLU A 796 19.39 11.04 25.84
N GLY A 797 19.87 12.27 26.08
CA GLY A 797 19.02 13.47 26.19
C GLY A 797 18.07 13.71 25.01
N ILE A 798 18.48 13.34 23.78
CA ILE A 798 17.61 13.45 22.58
C ILE A 798 16.38 12.53 22.65
N TRP A 799 16.56 11.27 23.04
CA TRP A 799 15.45 10.31 23.10
C TRP A 799 14.56 10.55 24.32
N PHE A 800 15.15 11.06 25.39
CA PHE A 800 14.39 11.61 26.51
C PHE A 800 13.53 12.80 26.07
N ALA A 801 14.10 13.77 25.36
CA ALA A 801 13.37 14.92 24.83
C ALA A 801 12.23 14.49 23.91
N TYR A 802 12.43 13.51 23.02
CA TYR A 802 11.33 12.95 22.22
C TYR A 802 10.26 12.27 23.08
N SER A 803 10.65 11.50 24.11
CA SER A 803 9.69 10.85 25.00
C SER A 803 8.85 11.88 25.76
N LEU A 804 9.48 12.93 26.27
CA LEU A 804 8.82 14.05 26.95
C LEU A 804 7.94 14.86 25.99
N ALA A 805 8.43 15.13 24.78
CA ALA A 805 7.71 15.86 23.74
C ALA A 805 6.42 15.15 23.33
N TYR A 806 6.46 13.84 23.09
CA TYR A 806 5.26 13.09 22.74
C TYR A 806 4.28 12.97 23.91
N ALA A 807 4.75 12.85 25.16
CA ALA A 807 3.86 12.93 26.32
C ALA A 807 3.15 14.29 26.38
N LEU A 808 3.91 15.36 26.16
CA LEU A 808 3.41 16.73 26.23
C LEU A 808 2.44 17.07 25.10
N VAL A 809 2.72 16.69 23.86
CA VAL A 809 1.80 16.93 22.72
C VAL A 809 0.49 16.17 22.92
N GLU A 810 0.54 14.93 23.39
CA GLU A 810 -0.65 14.14 23.67
C GLU A 810 -1.46 14.74 24.82
N GLY A 811 -0.80 15.17 25.91
CA GLY A 811 -1.44 15.90 27.01
C GLY A 811 -2.01 17.25 26.56
N ALA A 812 -1.32 17.97 25.67
CA ALA A 812 -1.79 19.23 25.11
C ALA A 812 -3.00 19.04 24.21
N ALA A 813 -3.01 18.02 23.34
CA ALA A 813 -4.18 17.68 22.54
C ALA A 813 -5.40 17.36 23.43
N GLU A 814 -5.17 16.64 24.53
CA GLU A 814 -6.21 16.34 25.52
C GLU A 814 -6.72 17.59 26.24
N VAL A 815 -5.86 18.52 26.66
CA VAL A 815 -6.28 19.72 27.40
C VAL A 815 -6.88 20.79 26.49
N LEU A 816 -6.32 20.97 25.29
CA LEU A 816 -6.79 21.95 24.32
C LEU A 816 -8.05 21.50 23.57
N GLU A 817 -8.44 20.24 23.76
CA GLU A 817 -9.61 19.60 23.15
C GLU A 817 -9.53 19.54 21.63
N VAL A 818 -8.35 19.24 21.10
CA VAL A 818 -8.09 19.13 19.66
C VAL A 818 -7.69 17.71 19.27
N PRO A 819 -7.93 17.30 18.01
CA PRO A 819 -7.40 16.05 17.49
C PRO A 819 -5.89 15.97 17.70
N GLN A 820 -5.39 14.78 18.06
CA GLN A 820 -3.94 14.52 18.17
C GLN A 820 -3.20 14.82 16.86
N SER A 821 -3.94 14.86 15.74
CA SER A 821 -3.39 15.15 14.43
C SER A 821 -2.97 16.61 14.22
N ASP A 822 -3.48 17.53 15.03
CA ASP A 822 -3.42 18.97 14.76
C ASP A 822 -2.22 19.63 15.44
N LEU A 823 -1.63 18.95 16.42
CA LEU A 823 -0.36 19.29 17.05
C LEU A 823 0.68 18.22 16.69
N ASP A 824 1.91 18.65 16.48
CA ASP A 824 3.04 17.72 16.35
C ASP A 824 4.29 18.36 16.98
N THR A 825 5.35 17.59 17.10
CA THR A 825 6.57 18.03 17.77
C THR A 825 7.83 17.51 17.11
N THR A 826 8.90 18.28 17.28
CA THR A 826 10.26 17.86 16.98
C THR A 826 11.18 18.37 18.08
N VAL A 827 12.42 17.91 18.09
CA VAL A 827 13.43 18.31 19.06
C VAL A 827 14.45 19.17 18.34
N ALA A 828 14.63 20.42 18.75
CA ALA A 828 15.63 21.32 18.17
C ALA A 828 17.00 21.07 18.81
N TYR A 829 18.06 21.29 18.03
CA TYR A 829 19.41 21.28 18.55
C TYR A 829 19.71 22.62 19.24
N GLU A 830 20.31 22.56 20.43
CA GLU A 830 20.87 23.71 21.13
C GLU A 830 22.21 23.31 21.76
N ARG A 831 23.24 24.12 21.52
CA ARG A 831 24.60 23.78 21.93
C ARG A 831 24.74 23.82 23.45
N GLY A 832 25.25 22.73 24.03
CA GLY A 832 25.46 22.62 25.48
C GLY A 832 24.20 22.27 26.28
N SER A 833 23.05 22.10 25.61
CA SER A 833 21.82 21.69 26.27
C SER A 833 21.81 20.17 26.50
N ILE A 834 21.52 19.77 27.74
CA ILE A 834 21.41 18.35 28.15
C ILE A 834 20.09 17.76 27.60
N ILE A 835 18.99 18.50 27.74
CA ILE A 835 17.67 18.16 27.18
C ILE A 835 17.42 19.17 26.06
N PRO A 836 17.58 18.78 24.79
CA PRO A 836 17.44 19.73 23.71
C PRO A 836 16.01 20.31 23.66
N PRO A 837 15.83 21.58 23.24
CA PRO A 837 14.54 22.25 23.26
C PRO A 837 13.46 21.47 22.51
N ILE A 838 12.29 21.37 23.12
CA ILE A 838 11.12 20.74 22.50
C ILE A 838 10.41 21.81 21.69
N VAL A 839 10.20 21.52 20.42
CA VAL A 839 9.47 22.38 19.50
C VAL A 839 8.08 21.78 19.32
N VAL A 840 7.06 22.44 19.84
CA VAL A 840 5.65 22.09 19.59
C VAL A 840 5.16 23.01 18.49
N TYR A 841 4.48 22.45 17.49
CA TYR A 841 4.00 23.23 16.37
C TYR A 841 2.63 22.77 15.90
N ASP A 842 1.91 23.71 15.29
CA ASP A 842 0.64 23.40 14.65
C ASP A 842 0.93 22.59 13.39
N ASN A 843 0.39 21.38 13.32
CA ASN A 843 0.62 20.45 12.22
C ASN A 843 -0.27 20.75 10.99
N VAL A 844 -0.39 22.04 10.68
CA VAL A 844 -1.08 22.61 9.53
C VAL A 844 -0.26 23.78 9.01
N PRO A 845 0.08 23.84 7.71
CA PRO A 845 0.80 24.98 7.14
C PRO A 845 0.07 26.30 7.38
N GLY A 846 0.77 27.27 7.96
CA GLY A 846 0.27 28.61 8.31
C GLY A 846 -0.19 28.76 9.76
N GLY A 847 -0.16 27.71 10.58
CA GLY A 847 -0.62 27.76 11.96
C GLY A 847 -2.14 27.78 12.09
N ALA A 848 -2.64 27.14 13.14
CA ALA A 848 -4.02 27.19 13.60
C ALA A 848 -4.17 28.06 14.87
N GLY A 849 -3.06 28.53 15.46
CA GLY A 849 -2.98 29.23 16.72
C GLY A 849 -3.13 28.32 17.95
N LEU A 850 -2.97 26.99 17.82
CA LEU A 850 -3.19 26.06 18.92
C LEU A 850 -2.04 26.13 19.92
N VAL A 851 -0.81 26.13 19.45
CA VAL A 851 0.38 26.23 20.31
C VAL A 851 0.46 27.53 21.12
N ALA A 852 -0.13 28.63 20.63
CA ALA A 852 -0.16 29.89 21.36
C ALA A 852 -0.95 29.79 22.68
N ARG A 853 -1.90 28.85 22.79
CA ARG A 853 -2.66 28.62 24.02
C ARG A 853 -1.79 28.05 25.15
N LEU A 854 -0.66 27.41 24.84
CA LEU A 854 0.29 26.88 25.81
C LEU A 854 1.12 27.98 26.50
N GLU A 855 1.03 29.24 26.04
CA GLU A 855 1.65 30.38 26.72
C GLU A 855 0.98 30.71 28.06
N ASP A 856 -0.29 30.33 28.24
CA ASP A 856 -0.99 30.51 29.51
C ASP A 856 -0.47 29.51 30.56
N LYS A 857 -0.11 30.04 31.74
CA LYS A 857 0.46 29.24 32.84
C LYS A 857 -0.49 28.13 33.30
N GLY A 858 -1.79 28.41 33.37
CA GLY A 858 -2.80 27.45 33.81
C GLY A 858 -2.99 26.33 32.78
N VAL A 859 -3.04 26.70 31.49
CA VAL A 859 -3.11 25.74 30.38
C VAL A 859 -1.87 24.87 30.33
N LEU A 860 -0.66 25.44 30.38
CA LEU A 860 0.58 24.67 30.38
C LEU A 860 0.64 23.69 31.56
N TYR A 861 0.26 24.14 32.77
CA TYR A 861 0.19 23.29 33.95
C TYR A 861 -0.76 22.11 33.74
N ALA A 862 -1.95 22.38 33.19
CA ALA A 862 -2.91 21.34 32.86
C ALA A 862 -2.34 20.35 31.83
N CYS A 863 -1.66 20.83 30.78
CA CYS A 863 -1.03 19.98 29.76
C CYS A 863 0.07 19.08 30.36
N LEU A 864 0.91 19.62 31.24
CA LEU A 864 1.95 18.85 31.94
C LEU A 864 1.34 17.80 32.87
N LYS A 865 0.24 18.13 33.56
CA LYS A 865 -0.50 17.19 34.41
C LYS A 865 -1.13 16.07 33.59
N ALA A 866 -1.78 16.39 32.49
CA ALA A 866 -2.33 15.39 31.56
C ALA A 866 -1.21 14.50 30.99
N ALA A 867 -0.06 15.06 30.65
CA ALA A 867 1.10 14.31 30.22
C ALA A 867 1.61 13.35 31.32
N LEU A 868 1.66 13.78 32.59
CA LEU A 868 2.01 12.94 33.73
C LEU A 868 1.03 11.77 33.92
N ASP A 869 -0.27 12.08 33.93
CA ASP A 869 -1.35 11.10 34.09
C ASP A 869 -1.32 10.06 32.97
N ARG A 870 -0.90 10.46 31.75
CA ARG A 870 -0.74 9.56 30.62
C ARG A 870 0.44 8.59 30.75
N VAL A 871 1.54 8.99 31.37
CA VAL A 871 2.75 8.14 31.51
C VAL A 871 2.82 7.38 32.84
N ASN A 872 1.81 7.51 33.69
CA ASN A 872 1.75 6.90 35.03
C ASN A 872 1.76 5.36 35.05
N GLY A 873 1.48 4.71 33.92
CA GLY A 873 1.50 3.25 33.79
C GLY A 873 0.13 2.56 33.82
N ASN A 874 -0.98 3.31 33.88
CA ASN A 874 -2.34 2.77 33.79
C ASN A 874 -2.60 2.01 32.47
N CYS A 875 -1.77 2.25 31.45
CA CYS A 875 -1.79 1.51 30.19
C CYS A 875 -1.20 0.09 30.26
N GLY A 876 -0.58 -0.29 31.38
CA GLY A 876 -0.06 -1.65 31.63
C GLY A 876 1.32 -1.96 31.02
N CYS A 877 1.98 -1.02 30.33
CA CYS A 877 3.33 -1.25 29.81
C CYS A 877 4.41 -0.99 30.88
N GLY A 878 5.58 -1.61 30.76
CA GLY A 878 6.70 -1.42 31.71
C GLY A 878 7.26 0.01 31.71
N GLU A 879 8.05 0.36 32.73
CA GLU A 879 8.65 1.71 32.86
C GLU A 879 9.68 2.02 31.77
N ASN A 880 10.44 1.00 31.34
CA ASN A 880 11.41 1.13 30.25
C ASN A 880 10.79 0.95 28.86
N ASP A 881 9.47 0.78 28.79
CA ASP A 881 8.72 0.56 27.56
C ASP A 881 7.81 1.75 27.23
N SER A 882 7.16 1.66 26.08
CA SER A 882 6.12 2.58 25.63
C SER A 882 5.01 1.83 24.90
N CYS A 883 3.80 2.37 24.90
CA CYS A 883 2.64 1.87 24.16
C CYS A 883 1.79 3.05 23.63
N TYR A 884 0.71 2.77 22.90
CA TYR A 884 -0.17 3.80 22.36
C TYR A 884 -0.97 4.55 23.45
N GLY A 885 -1.18 3.92 24.61
CA GLY A 885 -1.77 4.59 25.77
C GLY A 885 -0.86 5.56 26.49
N CYS A 886 0.44 5.61 26.17
CA CYS A 886 1.38 6.56 26.78
C CYS A 886 2.10 7.45 25.77
N LEU A 887 3.02 6.90 24.98
CA LEU A 887 3.95 7.69 24.14
C LEU A 887 3.89 7.37 22.64
N ARG A 888 3.35 6.22 22.23
CA ARG A 888 3.38 5.80 20.82
C ARG A 888 2.19 6.34 20.04
N SER A 889 2.46 6.80 18.82
CA SER A 889 1.45 7.17 17.84
C SER A 889 1.83 6.63 16.46
N TYR A 890 0.95 6.78 15.47
CA TYR A 890 1.26 6.41 14.08
C TYR A 890 2.37 7.27 13.46
N ARG A 891 2.64 8.47 14.00
CA ARG A 891 3.58 9.45 13.44
C ARG A 891 5.00 9.25 13.94
N ASN A 892 5.16 8.74 15.16
CA ASN A 892 6.47 8.59 15.80
C ASN A 892 7.06 7.17 15.72
N GLN A 893 6.63 6.36 14.76
CA GLN A 893 7.12 4.98 14.57
C GLN A 893 8.65 4.88 14.49
N PHE A 894 9.32 5.90 13.95
CA PHE A 894 10.78 5.95 13.87
C PHE A 894 11.47 5.99 15.25
N ALA A 895 10.76 6.42 16.30
CA ALA A 895 11.26 6.57 17.65
C ALA A 895 10.82 5.44 18.59
N HIS A 896 9.86 4.58 18.21
CA HIS A 896 9.20 3.60 19.11
C HIS A 896 10.16 2.74 19.94
N GLN A 897 11.33 2.38 19.38
CA GLN A 897 12.35 1.57 20.06
C GLN A 897 13.13 2.33 21.16
N HIS A 898 13.06 3.66 21.16
CA HIS A 898 13.78 4.54 22.08
C HIS A 898 12.85 5.21 23.11
N LEU A 899 11.53 5.21 22.89
CA LEU A 899 10.56 5.88 23.77
C LEU A 899 10.37 5.10 25.07
N LYS A 900 10.58 5.77 26.21
CA LYS A 900 10.45 5.21 27.57
C LYS A 900 9.53 6.07 28.43
N ARG A 901 8.50 5.47 29.05
CA ARG A 901 7.53 6.23 29.87
C ARG A 901 8.03 6.59 31.27
N GLY A 902 8.79 5.70 31.92
CA GLY A 902 9.20 5.82 33.32
C GLY A 902 10.04 7.07 33.58
N PRO A 903 11.14 7.30 32.83
CA PRO A 903 11.94 8.51 32.98
C PRO A 903 11.11 9.80 32.84
N VAL A 904 10.15 9.83 31.92
CA VAL A 904 9.26 10.99 31.71
C VAL A 904 8.32 11.18 32.90
N PHE A 905 7.76 10.10 33.45
CA PHE A 905 6.88 10.16 34.63
C PHE A 905 7.58 10.79 35.84
N TYR A 906 8.76 10.29 36.21
CA TYR A 906 9.50 10.81 37.36
C TYR A 906 9.90 12.29 37.16
N TYR A 907 10.29 12.66 35.93
CA TYR A 907 10.66 14.03 35.60
C TYR A 907 9.49 15.01 35.69
N LEU A 908 8.34 14.68 35.07
CA LEU A 908 7.14 15.51 35.13
C LEU A 908 6.60 15.65 36.55
N LYS A 909 6.69 14.58 37.35
CA LYS A 909 6.28 14.62 38.77
C LYS A 909 7.09 15.65 39.54
N GLY A 910 8.43 15.66 39.39
CA GLY A 910 9.30 16.65 40.03
C GLY A 910 9.00 18.09 39.62
N ILE A 911 8.74 18.33 38.32
CA ILE A 911 8.34 19.67 37.82
C ILE A 911 7.03 20.13 38.46
N LEU A 912 6.01 19.27 38.47
CA LEU A 912 4.67 19.63 38.95
C LEU A 912 4.64 19.83 40.47
N GLU A 913 5.41 19.06 41.24
CA GLU A 913 5.59 19.28 42.67
C GLU A 913 6.24 20.64 42.96
N GLY A 914 7.27 21.03 42.20
CA GLY A 914 7.88 22.35 42.29
C GLY A 914 6.99 23.52 41.84
N MET A 915 6.02 23.27 40.94
CA MET A 915 5.04 24.30 40.53
C MET A 915 3.91 24.50 41.56
N LYS A 916 3.50 23.44 42.29
CA LYS A 916 2.42 23.52 43.28
C LYS A 916 2.75 24.39 44.48
N SER A 917 4.02 24.47 44.91
CA SER A 917 4.46 25.31 46.03
C SER A 917 4.35 26.82 45.77
N HIS A 918 4.03 27.24 44.54
CA HIS A 918 3.95 28.65 44.12
C HIS A 918 2.60 29.05 43.49
N ILE A 919 1.63 28.13 43.43
CA ILE A 919 0.27 28.40 42.93
C ILE A 919 -0.74 28.50 44.10
N CYS A 920 -0.36 28.05 45.31
CA CYS A 920 -1.09 28.29 46.55
C CYS A 920 -0.63 29.60 47.22
#